data_AF-A0A1X2HUN3-F1
#
_entry.id   AF-A0A1X2HUN3-F1
#
_cell.length_a   1.000
_cell.length_b   1.000
_cell.length_c   1.000
_cell.angle_alpha   90.00
_cell.angle_beta   90.00
_cell.angle_gamma   90.00
#
_symmetry.space_group_name_H-M   'P 1'
#
loop_
_entity.id
_entity.type
_entity.pdbx_description
1 polymer ?
#
loop_
_entity_poly.entity_id
_entity_poly.type
_entity_poly.pdbx_seq_one_letter_code
_entity_poly.pdbx_strand_id
1 'polypeptide(L)'
;MSALSPLSDSADEDPLPSSGKTTKGSSTPGVTSATVPHLRIDESPLVLRPNSSSSRSSPSTSPSPPSSPNSRTAPAPTAPPLYRLTLTSRVVSLLSILLSCIALLVILDSFTHHQRDANGCQPTHARPVYIRQEGFDSEMTRFASKYALYLYREQDIDVSDQPTGVPVLFIPGHAGSYKQIRAIAAETASYYYHHYASALDLQDRGMRTLDFFTIDSHEEFSALHGQSLLEQAEYLNDAIDYILKLYPNSRKTGLRMSEKFPDPSSVIIIGHSMGGVVARTMFTLHNYQPGSINTIITLSTPHLLPPAPFDWKISKIYDDIHQFWIDGYTSDNPRTSLKDVTLFSITGGTLDNIVCSDSANVGTFLPSSNGFTVFTTAIPHVWTGTDHLSVLSCNQLVRVLAKSMLDLVDATRVSQTKPVHERMHVMQKAFLSGLEDRAGDGSDLSLGPGRHLDILHLEDRLLPAGMRLIVSSDIDAGITFLPTYEGADAFSILTDYDPDQFELLGCTREGRVRADTERIACRSIAGVAVDVPSSTPYDEQPFSGRTFTFASILFEELRGHEWLAVMDHGKGSGFLVVEPYSTMDHTHRIDKSMLGIALKGVHLSLEPSLFSTVVIPAIENPMLAYHLKVSRPSCQAQDNLFAPFLRQSISSMHESKFYVNLAGDEDETDVSLHGRTAFSSNAISPRDHDHQGLSMQIWMDPTCPQPLEIDLAIDWYGSAGRLGFRNGMMLAAFAIVLVVSIFAAQVQCYNKTGVFPHFGQGLAFCIRRTLPVMIPIVALCSIYQCVSMETLPLDPLDVDLVIPWHDILAGNTDPFFWWLPVAGLAVITGIMSLIWIMVDSALQGCAIITKQAQLMWPSHWWSRKNEKPDQRFQRRAATTLVLFVLVATCIPYQFVFVVAFLVHIITCVHAKVRLGKSENQSAINRYHYLQSILLLLITLLPFNLPILVVWIRNLSVYWFVPFSSDHSVFAIAPYMLYVELLTGRKMLPRTSGISSLVTYLVLYGMVVYAFLYGIKYTHSLYFSSNVLIIWLLFLHGRQSHHGRKATRYLLDHLHPFKSKKHS
;
A
#
# COMPACT_ATOMS: atom_id res chain seq x y z
N MET A 1 9.76 15.35 28.74
CA MET A 1 9.25 15.89 30.03
C MET A 1 7.73 15.80 29.99
N SER A 2 7.07 15.46 31.12
CA SER A 2 5.60 15.54 31.35
C SER A 2 4.69 15.15 30.15
N ALA A 3 4.19 13.93 29.99
CA ALA A 3 3.51 13.05 30.96
C ALA A 3 2.24 13.67 31.57
N LEU A 4 1.08 13.12 31.21
CA LEU A 4 -0.23 13.30 31.85
C LEU A 4 -1.08 12.05 31.56
N SER A 5 -1.54 11.38 32.60
CA SER A 5 -2.50 10.27 32.55
C SER A 5 -3.87 10.73 33.05
N PRO A 6 -4.99 10.15 32.57
CA PRO A 6 -6.31 10.44 33.13
C PRO A 6 -6.47 9.77 34.51
N LEU A 7 -7.33 10.35 35.35
CA LEU A 7 -7.84 9.73 36.57
C LEU A 7 -9.34 9.50 36.44
N SER A 8 -9.80 8.38 36.97
CA SER A 8 -11.20 8.00 37.14
C SER A 8 -11.80 8.65 38.38
N ASP A 9 -13.11 8.90 38.36
CA ASP A 9 -13.94 9.00 39.57
C ASP A 9 -15.35 8.44 39.26
N SER A 10 -16.01 7.87 40.27
CA SER A 10 -17.23 7.08 40.14
C SER A 10 -18.19 7.28 41.32
N ALA A 11 -19.48 7.51 41.06
CA ALA A 11 -20.57 7.38 42.04
C ALA A 11 -21.97 7.37 41.40
N ASP A 12 -22.50 6.16 41.21
CA ASP A 12 -23.81 5.64 41.63
C ASP A 12 -25.17 6.35 41.39
N GLU A 13 -26.12 5.43 41.16
CA GLU A 13 -27.57 5.45 40.99
C GLU A 13 -28.40 6.32 41.97
N ASP A 14 -29.54 6.86 41.50
CA ASP A 14 -30.90 6.26 41.62
C ASP A 14 -31.98 7.30 41.20
N PRO A 15 -33.18 6.94 40.66
CA PRO A 15 -34.41 7.29 41.41
C PRO A 15 -35.71 6.50 41.12
N LEU A 16 -36.43 6.11 42.19
CA LEU A 16 -37.89 5.81 42.25
C LEU A 16 -38.39 5.98 43.72
N PRO A 17 -39.71 5.97 44.09
CA PRO A 17 -40.93 5.89 43.28
C PRO A 17 -42.09 6.89 43.63
N SER A 18 -43.06 7.01 42.70
CA SER A 18 -44.52 7.15 42.89
C SER A 18 -45.18 8.05 43.97
N SER A 19 -46.17 8.90 43.58
CA SER A 19 -47.63 8.56 43.64
C SER A 19 -48.61 9.75 43.81
N GLY A 20 -49.79 9.63 43.17
CA GLY A 20 -51.02 10.41 43.46
C GLY A 20 -51.23 11.74 42.68
N LYS A 21 -52.45 12.14 42.30
CA LYS A 21 -53.78 11.50 42.44
C LYS A 21 -54.81 12.04 41.40
N THR A 22 -55.53 11.13 40.73
CA THR A 22 -57.01 11.10 40.44
C THR A 22 -57.82 12.42 40.31
N THR A 23 -58.81 12.63 39.42
CA THR A 23 -59.63 11.85 38.43
C THR A 23 -60.46 12.87 37.59
N LYS A 24 -61.45 12.64 36.70
CA LYS A 24 -62.36 11.56 36.16
C LYS A 24 -62.86 12.08 34.76
N GLY A 25 -63.74 11.46 33.94
CA GLY A 25 -64.46 10.18 34.02
C GLY A 25 -65.82 10.13 33.26
N SER A 26 -65.83 10.36 31.94
CA SER A 26 -66.81 9.93 30.90
C SER A 26 -68.34 9.82 31.14
N SER A 27 -69.15 10.36 30.22
CA SER A 27 -70.42 9.74 29.78
C SER A 27 -70.89 10.19 28.37
N THR A 28 -71.59 9.28 27.68
CA THR A 28 -72.37 9.44 26.41
C THR A 28 -73.89 9.52 26.77
N PRO A 29 -74.89 9.76 25.87
CA PRO A 29 -74.91 9.52 24.41
C PRO A 29 -75.73 10.47 23.47
N GLY A 30 -75.53 10.29 22.15
CA GLY A 30 -76.58 10.22 21.09
C GLY A 30 -77.30 11.49 20.57
N VAL A 31 -77.45 11.57 19.22
CA VAL A 31 -78.54 12.29 18.48
C VAL A 31 -78.50 13.85 18.56
N THR A 32 -78.45 14.68 17.49
CA THR A 32 -78.48 14.58 15.99
C THR A 32 -77.92 15.91 15.39
N SER A 33 -77.76 16.19 14.09
CA SER A 33 -77.99 15.46 12.82
C SER A 33 -77.14 16.00 11.65
N ALA A 34 -76.56 15.08 10.88
CA ALA A 34 -76.35 15.06 9.43
C ALA A 34 -76.92 16.19 8.51
N THR A 35 -76.11 16.68 7.56
CA THR A 35 -76.54 16.89 6.14
C THR A 35 -75.38 17.04 5.13
N VAL A 36 -75.18 16.03 4.27
CA VAL A 36 -74.46 15.97 2.97
C VAL A 36 -75.10 14.75 2.26
N PRO A 37 -75.63 14.77 1.00
CA PRO A 37 -74.84 14.78 -0.26
C PRO A 37 -75.65 15.35 -1.49
N HIS A 38 -75.52 15.05 -2.81
CA HIS A 38 -74.57 14.30 -3.68
C HIS A 38 -74.72 14.65 -5.20
N LEU A 39 -73.64 14.45 -5.99
CA LEU A 39 -73.57 13.90 -7.37
C LEU A 39 -74.23 14.54 -8.64
N ARG A 40 -73.59 14.18 -9.78
CA ARG A 40 -74.06 14.12 -11.20
C ARG A 40 -74.13 15.45 -12.00
N ILE A 41 -73.71 15.59 -13.29
CA ILE A 41 -73.44 14.69 -14.47
C ILE A 41 -74.76 14.25 -15.17
N ASP A 42 -75.06 14.49 -16.46
CA ASP A 42 -74.20 14.70 -17.66
C ASP A 42 -74.83 15.53 -18.81
N GLU A 43 -74.03 15.76 -19.87
CA GLU A 43 -74.33 15.90 -21.34
C GLU A 43 -75.52 16.73 -21.96
N SER A 44 -75.12 17.69 -22.83
CA SER A 44 -75.48 17.81 -24.29
C SER A 44 -76.94 18.15 -24.74
N PRO A 45 -77.24 18.49 -26.03
CA PRO A 45 -76.36 18.59 -27.24
C PRO A 45 -76.48 19.86 -28.14
N LEU A 46 -75.45 20.07 -28.99
CA LEU A 46 -75.40 20.57 -30.40
C LEU A 46 -76.26 21.77 -30.91
N VAL A 47 -75.61 22.69 -31.68
CA VAL A 47 -75.90 22.97 -33.12
C VAL A 47 -74.85 23.92 -33.77
N LEU A 48 -74.78 23.89 -35.11
CA LEU A 48 -73.73 24.27 -36.08
C LEU A 48 -73.22 25.75 -36.19
N ARG A 49 -72.11 25.91 -36.95
CA ARG A 49 -71.61 27.12 -37.68
C ARG A 49 -72.37 27.30 -39.04
N PRO A 50 -72.10 28.25 -39.99
CA PRO A 50 -71.01 29.25 -40.14
C PRO A 50 -71.42 30.63 -40.77
N ASN A 51 -70.43 31.35 -41.35
CA ASN A 51 -70.50 32.31 -42.49
C ASN A 51 -70.89 33.81 -42.31
N SER A 52 -69.84 34.66 -42.37
CA SER A 52 -69.60 35.78 -43.32
C SER A 52 -70.65 36.87 -43.67
N SER A 53 -70.11 38.12 -43.76
CA SER A 53 -70.33 39.15 -44.81
C SER A 53 -71.10 40.45 -44.46
N SER A 54 -70.83 41.49 -45.27
CA SER A 54 -71.27 42.91 -45.21
C SER A 54 -70.78 43.73 -43.99
N SER A 55 -70.19 44.95 -44.06
CA SER A 55 -69.85 45.97 -45.10
C SER A 55 -70.79 47.18 -45.28
N ARG A 56 -70.37 48.33 -44.72
CA ARG A 56 -70.56 49.76 -45.14
C ARG A 56 -69.50 50.56 -44.35
N SER A 57 -68.49 51.21 -44.92
CA SER A 57 -68.46 52.43 -45.78
C SER A 57 -68.90 53.69 -45.01
N SER A 58 -68.22 54.86 -45.04
CA SER A 58 -67.27 55.42 -46.04
C SER A 58 -66.20 56.36 -45.36
N PRO A 59 -65.34 57.19 -46.02
CA PRO A 59 -63.92 57.31 -45.59
C PRO A 59 -63.30 58.72 -45.42
N SER A 60 -62.11 58.78 -44.79
CA SER A 60 -61.03 59.80 -44.97
C SER A 60 -59.89 59.53 -43.94
N THR A 61 -58.58 59.77 -44.15
CA THR A 61 -57.78 60.11 -45.35
C THR A 61 -56.28 59.81 -45.07
N SER A 62 -55.53 59.48 -46.12
CA SER A 62 -54.04 59.54 -46.20
C SER A 62 -53.20 58.52 -45.39
N PRO A 63 -51.99 58.16 -45.85
CA PRO A 63 -51.21 57.04 -45.29
C PRO A 63 -50.10 57.45 -44.30
N SER A 64 -49.76 56.53 -43.40
CA SER A 64 -48.54 56.54 -42.57
C SER A 64 -47.67 55.29 -42.87
N PRO A 65 -46.34 55.35 -42.69
CA PRO A 65 -45.43 54.27 -43.10
C PRO A 65 -45.58 53.00 -42.24
N PRO A 66 -45.18 51.82 -42.77
CA PRO A 66 -45.48 50.54 -42.16
C PRO A 66 -44.81 50.36 -40.78
N SER A 67 -45.58 49.85 -39.83
CA SER A 67 -45.10 49.49 -38.50
C SER A 67 -44.11 48.31 -38.56
N SER A 68 -43.07 48.39 -37.73
CA SER A 68 -42.09 47.31 -37.58
C SER A 68 -42.77 46.00 -37.15
N PRO A 69 -42.48 44.85 -37.77
CA PRO A 69 -43.09 43.59 -37.39
C PRO A 69 -42.71 43.22 -35.95
N ASN A 70 -43.71 42.84 -35.15
CA ASN A 70 -43.52 42.43 -33.77
C ASN A 70 -42.44 41.35 -33.66
N SER A 71 -41.32 41.68 -33.01
CA SER A 71 -40.32 40.69 -32.63
C SER A 71 -40.93 39.76 -31.58
N ARG A 72 -41.47 38.62 -32.02
CA ARG A 72 -41.82 37.51 -31.12
C ARG A 72 -40.59 37.19 -30.29
N THR A 73 -40.68 37.47 -28.99
CA THR A 73 -39.63 37.13 -28.03
C THR A 73 -39.44 35.62 -28.04
N ALA A 74 -38.36 35.17 -28.69
CA ALA A 74 -37.98 33.77 -28.66
C ALA A 74 -37.81 33.37 -27.18
N PRO A 75 -38.39 32.24 -26.73
CA PRO A 75 -38.30 31.83 -25.34
C PRO A 75 -36.82 31.70 -24.97
N ALA A 76 -36.45 32.22 -23.79
CA ALA A 76 -35.07 32.21 -23.32
C ALA A 76 -34.47 30.79 -23.46
N PRO A 77 -33.26 30.64 -24.01
CA PRO A 77 -32.72 29.32 -24.31
C PRO A 77 -32.52 28.54 -23.00
N THR A 78 -33.36 27.52 -22.79
CA THR A 78 -33.30 26.66 -21.60
C THR A 78 -32.50 25.41 -21.89
N ALA A 79 -31.86 24.85 -20.84
CA ALA A 79 -31.15 23.59 -20.95
C ALA A 79 -32.14 22.44 -21.33
N PRO A 80 -31.72 21.47 -22.17
CA PRO A 80 -32.57 20.35 -22.58
C PRO A 80 -33.08 19.55 -21.36
N PRO A 81 -34.23 18.85 -21.45
CA PRO A 81 -34.84 18.18 -20.30
C PRO A 81 -33.90 17.21 -19.59
N LEU A 82 -33.01 16.51 -20.32
CA LEU A 82 -32.00 15.62 -19.77
C LEU A 82 -30.99 16.30 -18.83
N TYR A 83 -30.76 17.62 -18.97
CA TYR A 83 -29.86 18.42 -18.13
C TYR A 83 -30.58 19.14 -16.97
N ARG A 84 -31.91 19.10 -16.90
CA ARG A 84 -32.67 19.74 -15.80
C ARG A 84 -32.47 18.94 -14.51
N LEU A 85 -32.22 19.61 -13.39
CA LEU A 85 -32.32 19.00 -12.05
C LEU A 85 -33.78 18.66 -11.76
N THR A 86 -34.14 17.39 -11.90
CA THR A 86 -35.39 16.83 -11.38
C THR A 86 -35.24 16.52 -9.90
N LEU A 87 -36.35 16.30 -9.20
CA LEU A 87 -36.35 15.74 -7.85
C LEU A 87 -35.55 14.43 -7.80
N THR A 88 -35.77 13.51 -8.76
CA THR A 88 -35.04 12.23 -8.83
C THR A 88 -33.52 12.40 -8.91
N SER A 89 -32.99 13.31 -9.74
CA SER A 89 -31.53 13.56 -9.76
C SER A 89 -30.99 14.19 -8.48
N ARG A 90 -31.78 14.99 -7.76
CA ARG A 90 -31.38 15.56 -6.47
C ARG A 90 -31.34 14.47 -5.39
N VAL A 91 -32.37 13.63 -5.32
CA VAL A 91 -32.45 12.48 -4.40
C VAL A 91 -31.30 11.51 -4.65
N VAL A 92 -31.02 11.15 -5.91
CA VAL A 92 -29.87 10.29 -6.24
C VAL A 92 -28.54 10.94 -5.87
N SER A 93 -28.33 12.24 -6.16
CA SER A 93 -27.08 12.92 -5.76
C SER A 93 -26.90 12.95 -4.24
N LEU A 94 -27.97 13.19 -3.47
CA LEU A 94 -27.94 13.18 -2.00
C LEU A 94 -27.70 11.77 -1.44
N LEU A 95 -28.32 10.75 -2.02
CA LEU A 95 -28.09 9.35 -1.64
C LEU A 95 -26.65 8.91 -1.96
N SER A 96 -26.10 9.30 -3.11
CA SER A 96 -24.69 9.05 -3.44
C SER A 96 -23.75 9.75 -2.47
N ILE A 97 -24.02 11.01 -2.08
CA ILE A 97 -23.23 11.71 -1.05
C ILE A 97 -23.30 10.96 0.28
N LEU A 98 -24.50 10.61 0.76
CA LEU A 98 -24.71 9.90 2.02
C LEU A 98 -23.96 8.56 2.04
N LEU A 99 -24.16 7.72 1.01
CA LEU A 99 -23.49 6.44 0.88
C LEU A 99 -21.96 6.58 0.82
N SER A 100 -21.44 7.61 0.16
CA SER A 100 -19.99 7.83 0.07
C SER A 100 -19.39 8.36 1.36
N CYS A 101 -20.15 9.14 2.14
CA CYS A 101 -19.73 9.57 3.48
C CYS A 101 -19.74 8.39 4.45
N ILE A 102 -20.77 7.53 4.41
CA ILE A 102 -20.83 6.29 5.22
C ILE A 102 -19.66 5.36 4.84
N ALA A 103 -19.43 5.12 3.54
CA ALA A 103 -18.32 4.30 3.08
C ALA A 103 -16.97 4.87 3.55
N LEU A 104 -16.74 6.18 3.44
CA LEU A 104 -15.49 6.80 3.90
C LEU A 104 -15.32 6.73 5.42
N LEU A 105 -16.40 6.85 6.20
CA LEU A 105 -16.37 6.69 7.66
C LEU A 105 -16.07 5.24 8.07
N VAL A 106 -16.72 4.25 7.44
CA VAL A 106 -16.47 2.82 7.69
C VAL A 106 -15.04 2.45 7.30
N ILE A 107 -14.55 2.90 6.13
CA ILE A 107 -13.15 2.70 5.72
C ILE A 107 -12.18 3.29 6.74
N LEU A 108 -12.44 4.50 7.24
CA LEU A 108 -11.57 5.18 8.19
C LEU A 108 -11.55 4.48 9.55
N ASP A 109 -12.72 4.17 10.11
CA ASP A 109 -12.86 3.53 11.42
C ASP A 109 -12.31 2.10 11.43
N SER A 110 -12.61 1.33 10.38
CA SER A 110 -12.01 0.03 10.10
C SER A 110 -10.48 0.12 10.11
N PHE A 111 -9.90 1.02 9.31
CA PHE A 111 -8.45 1.21 9.21
C PHE A 111 -7.79 1.67 10.52
N THR A 112 -8.50 2.40 11.40
CA THR A 112 -7.93 2.86 12.67
C THR A 112 -8.10 1.88 13.84
N HIS A 113 -9.17 1.07 13.85
CA HIS A 113 -9.60 0.33 15.03
C HIS A 113 -9.74 -1.20 14.86
N HIS A 114 -9.86 -1.74 13.64
CA HIS A 114 -10.16 -3.16 13.40
C HIS A 114 -9.03 -3.87 12.63
N GLN A 115 -8.89 -5.19 12.75
CA GLN A 115 -7.91 -6.00 12.00
C GLN A 115 -6.46 -5.51 12.15
N ARG A 116 -6.06 -5.23 13.39
CA ARG A 116 -4.71 -4.72 13.73
C ARG A 116 -3.94 -5.77 14.52
N ASP A 117 -2.72 -6.08 14.08
CA ASP A 117 -1.84 -6.99 14.81
C ASP A 117 -1.48 -6.43 16.20
N ALA A 118 -1.35 -7.31 17.17
CA ALA A 118 -1.00 -6.93 18.54
C ALA A 118 0.45 -6.44 18.64
N ASN A 119 0.64 -5.29 19.27
CA ASN A 119 1.94 -4.65 19.45
C ASN A 119 2.62 -5.11 20.76
N GLY A 120 3.46 -6.14 20.67
CA GLY A 120 4.28 -6.65 21.76
C GLY A 120 5.65 -5.98 21.88
N CYS A 121 5.89 -4.91 21.12
CA CYS A 121 7.21 -4.38 20.87
C CYS A 121 7.82 -3.69 22.09
N GLN A 122 8.89 -4.28 22.66
CA GLN A 122 9.56 -3.72 23.83
C GLN A 122 10.56 -2.61 23.42
N PRO A 123 10.76 -1.57 24.25
CA PRO A 123 11.71 -0.50 23.97
C PRO A 123 13.17 -0.96 24.13
N THR A 124 14.05 -0.38 23.31
CA THR A 124 15.51 -0.52 23.39
C THR A 124 16.17 0.67 24.07
N HIS A 125 17.26 0.43 24.80
CA HIS A 125 18.12 1.48 25.36
C HIS A 125 19.41 1.63 24.55
N ALA A 126 19.91 2.86 24.41
CA ALA A 126 21.15 3.18 23.70
C ALA A 126 21.75 4.49 24.25
N ARG A 127 23.08 4.63 24.19
CA ARG A 127 23.88 5.80 24.58
C ARG A 127 24.68 6.31 23.36
N PRO A 128 24.00 6.88 22.36
CA PRO A 128 24.59 7.09 21.05
C PRO A 128 25.50 8.32 20.97
N VAL A 129 26.74 8.11 20.51
CA VAL A 129 27.67 9.16 20.07
C VAL A 129 27.74 9.13 18.53
N TYR A 130 27.70 10.31 17.90
CA TYR A 130 27.76 10.45 16.43
C TYR A 130 28.97 11.28 16.03
N ILE A 131 29.99 10.64 15.47
CA ILE A 131 31.26 11.24 15.08
C ILE A 131 31.17 11.63 13.60
N ARG A 132 31.07 12.94 13.32
CA ARG A 132 30.99 13.46 11.95
C ARG A 132 32.26 13.13 11.17
N GLN A 133 32.10 12.63 9.95
CA GLN A 133 33.20 12.34 9.04
C GLN A 133 33.62 13.62 8.30
N GLU A 134 34.40 14.47 8.98
CA GLU A 134 34.82 15.78 8.43
C GLU A 134 35.72 15.69 7.19
N GLY A 135 36.39 14.55 6.97
CA GLY A 135 37.16 14.28 5.75
C GLY A 135 36.32 13.93 4.51
N PHE A 136 35.00 13.79 4.65
CA PHE A 136 34.09 13.56 3.52
C PHE A 136 33.45 14.89 3.09
N ASP A 137 34.25 15.71 2.43
CA ASP A 137 33.94 17.11 2.12
C ASP A 137 33.65 17.36 0.63
N SER A 138 33.68 18.63 0.22
CA SER A 138 33.42 19.07 -1.16
C SER A 138 34.48 18.66 -2.19
N GLU A 139 35.64 18.16 -1.79
CA GLU A 139 36.60 17.56 -2.72
C GLU A 139 36.20 16.12 -3.08
N MET A 140 35.55 15.40 -2.15
CA MET A 140 35.08 14.02 -2.33
C MET A 140 33.71 13.94 -2.99
N THR A 141 32.75 14.82 -2.62
CA THR A 141 31.40 14.78 -3.18
C THR A 141 30.73 16.14 -3.26
N ARG A 142 29.98 16.38 -4.35
CA ARG A 142 29.26 17.62 -4.60
C ARG A 142 28.09 17.88 -3.63
N PHE A 143 27.70 16.91 -2.83
CA PHE A 143 26.60 17.02 -1.85
C PHE A 143 27.07 17.14 -0.39
N ALA A 144 28.36 17.33 -0.10
CA ALA A 144 28.89 17.46 1.27
C ALA A 144 28.32 18.66 2.08
N SER A 145 27.65 19.59 1.40
CA SER A 145 26.89 20.70 1.98
C SER A 145 25.37 20.48 2.03
N LYS A 146 24.85 19.39 1.44
CA LYS A 146 23.44 18.93 1.55
C LYS A 146 23.27 17.80 2.57
N TYR A 147 24.25 16.90 2.64
CA TYR A 147 24.22 15.68 3.46
C TYR A 147 25.50 15.56 4.29
N ALA A 148 25.40 14.86 5.43
CA ALA A 148 26.56 14.59 6.29
C ALA A 148 26.63 13.10 6.65
N LEU A 149 27.85 12.57 6.68
CA LEU A 149 28.14 11.20 7.10
C LEU A 149 28.63 11.20 8.56
N TYR A 150 28.10 10.29 9.38
CA TYR A 150 28.50 10.08 10.77
C TYR A 150 28.89 8.62 11.01
N LEU A 151 29.86 8.39 11.88
CA LEU A 151 30.14 7.10 12.50
C LEU A 151 29.42 7.04 13.85
N TYR A 152 28.64 5.99 14.08
CA TYR A 152 28.02 5.69 15.36
C TYR A 152 29.05 5.08 16.32
N ARG A 153 29.01 5.48 17.60
CA ARG A 153 29.70 4.83 18.71
C ARG A 153 28.78 4.68 19.92
N GLU A 154 28.79 3.50 20.55
CA GLU A 154 28.03 3.26 21.77
C GLU A 154 28.87 3.63 23.00
N GLN A 155 28.40 4.62 23.76
CA GLN A 155 29.14 5.11 24.92
C GLN A 155 29.33 4.01 25.97
N ASP A 156 30.49 4.05 26.63
CA ASP A 156 30.95 3.08 27.65
C ASP A 156 31.28 1.68 27.11
N ILE A 157 31.08 1.41 25.81
CA ILE A 157 31.44 0.16 25.12
C ILE A 157 32.52 0.41 24.08
N ASP A 158 32.30 1.35 23.15
CA ASP A 158 33.30 1.70 22.15
C ASP A 158 34.32 2.71 22.70
N VAL A 159 35.57 2.28 22.86
CA VAL A 159 36.67 3.09 23.41
C VAL A 159 37.45 3.85 22.32
N SER A 160 37.08 3.70 21.04
CA SER A 160 37.83 4.22 19.89
C SER A 160 36.96 4.97 18.89
N ASP A 161 37.28 6.25 18.67
CA ASP A 161 36.68 7.09 17.62
C ASP A 161 37.04 6.62 16.19
N GLN A 162 38.03 5.74 16.05
CA GLN A 162 38.48 5.19 14.76
C GLN A 162 37.76 3.86 14.42
N PRO A 163 37.36 3.65 13.15
CA PRO A 163 36.78 2.38 12.68
C PRO A 163 37.83 1.28 12.56
N THR A 164 37.52 0.07 13.00
CA THR A 164 38.46 -1.08 13.00
C THR A 164 37.80 -2.43 12.71
N GLY A 165 36.47 -2.52 12.85
CA GLY A 165 35.65 -3.69 12.58
C GLY A 165 35.27 -3.82 11.11
N VAL A 166 34.03 -4.22 10.86
CA VAL A 166 33.45 -4.36 9.50
C VAL A 166 32.49 -3.20 9.21
N PRO A 167 32.59 -2.52 8.05
CA PRO A 167 31.72 -1.37 7.76
C PRO A 167 30.27 -1.77 7.47
N VAL A 168 29.36 -1.08 8.15
CA VAL A 168 27.92 -1.05 7.86
C VAL A 168 27.52 0.39 7.50
N LEU A 169 26.61 0.58 6.56
CA LEU A 169 26.06 1.89 6.19
C LEU A 169 24.53 1.88 6.28
N PHE A 170 23.98 2.67 7.20
CA PHE A 170 22.53 2.86 7.37
C PHE A 170 22.01 4.04 6.54
N ILE A 171 20.95 3.78 5.79
CA ILE A 171 20.22 4.73 4.96
C ILE A 171 18.79 4.91 5.52
N PRO A 172 18.43 6.10 6.04
CA PRO A 172 17.13 6.36 6.65
C PRO A 172 16.00 6.51 5.61
N GLY A 173 14.77 6.43 6.11
CA GLY A 173 13.55 6.51 5.31
C GLY A 173 13.11 7.90 4.86
N HIS A 174 11.90 7.97 4.29
CA HIS A 174 11.19 9.24 4.08
C HIS A 174 10.99 9.95 5.41
N ALA A 175 11.38 11.22 5.51
CA ALA A 175 11.40 11.97 6.78
C ALA A 175 12.25 11.31 7.90
N GLY A 176 13.16 10.40 7.53
CA GLY A 176 13.99 9.65 8.45
C GLY A 176 15.28 10.36 8.84
N SER A 177 15.72 10.16 10.08
CA SER A 177 16.93 10.75 10.65
C SER A 177 18.03 9.70 10.78
N TYR A 178 19.29 10.11 10.62
CA TYR A 178 20.48 9.27 10.88
C TYR A 178 20.44 8.58 12.26
N LYS A 179 19.72 9.16 13.22
CA LYS A 179 19.60 8.66 14.59
C LYS A 179 18.73 7.41 14.76
N GLN A 180 18.00 6.98 13.72
CA GLN A 180 17.09 5.84 13.84
C GLN A 180 17.82 4.50 14.03
N ILE A 181 19.05 4.34 13.50
CA ILE A 181 19.85 3.11 13.62
C ILE A 181 20.28 2.76 15.06
N ARG A 182 20.20 3.71 15.99
CA ARG A 182 20.78 3.64 17.35
C ARG A 182 20.53 2.34 18.11
N ALA A 183 19.35 1.74 17.96
CA ALA A 183 18.99 0.53 18.70
C ALA A 183 19.74 -0.70 18.16
N ILE A 184 19.77 -0.86 16.83
CA ILE A 184 20.52 -1.92 16.15
C ILE A 184 22.01 -1.77 16.42
N ALA A 185 22.55 -0.56 16.31
CA ALA A 185 23.96 -0.30 16.56
C ALA A 185 24.38 -0.56 18.02
N ALA A 186 23.58 -0.08 18.99
CA ALA A 186 23.84 -0.30 20.42
C ALA A 186 23.76 -1.79 20.82
N GLU A 187 22.71 -2.51 20.39
CA GLU A 187 22.58 -3.94 20.71
C GLU A 187 23.69 -4.75 20.02
N THR A 188 24.09 -4.39 18.80
CA THR A 188 25.20 -5.06 18.10
C THR A 188 26.54 -4.87 18.81
N ALA A 189 26.86 -3.65 19.25
CA ALA A 189 28.07 -3.37 20.03
C ALA A 189 28.05 -4.09 21.38
N SER A 190 26.91 -4.05 22.08
CA SER A 190 26.70 -4.74 23.36
C SER A 190 26.82 -6.26 23.23
N TYR A 191 26.21 -6.86 22.22
CA TYR A 191 26.24 -8.31 22.00
C TYR A 191 27.66 -8.78 21.67
N TYR A 192 28.37 -8.06 20.79
CA TYR A 192 29.77 -8.35 20.49
C TYR A 192 30.66 -8.23 21.74
N TYR A 193 30.49 -7.17 22.55
CA TYR A 193 31.27 -6.95 23.75
C TYR A 193 31.08 -8.07 24.79
N HIS A 194 29.83 -8.48 25.05
CA HIS A 194 29.54 -9.49 26.07
C HIS A 194 29.83 -10.94 25.61
N HIS A 195 29.61 -11.27 24.33
CA HIS A 195 29.69 -12.67 23.84
C HIS A 195 30.95 -13.00 23.03
N TYR A 196 31.57 -12.04 22.34
CA TYR A 196 32.65 -12.31 21.37
C TYR A 196 33.98 -11.60 21.66
N ALA A 197 33.99 -10.46 22.37
CA ALA A 197 35.20 -9.69 22.64
C ALA A 197 36.22 -10.39 23.56
N SER A 198 35.80 -11.41 24.32
CA SER A 198 36.67 -12.28 25.13
C SER A 198 37.15 -13.55 24.39
N ALA A 199 36.49 -13.92 23.28
CA ALA A 199 36.67 -15.20 22.60
C ALA A 199 37.77 -15.14 21.51
N LEU A 200 39.02 -15.35 21.91
CA LEU A 200 40.19 -15.25 21.02
C LEU A 200 40.13 -16.16 19.78
N ASP A 201 39.59 -17.39 19.90
CA ASP A 201 39.43 -18.31 18.76
C ASP A 201 38.49 -17.74 17.69
N LEU A 202 37.33 -17.19 18.10
CA LEU A 202 36.39 -16.53 17.18
C LEU A 202 37.04 -15.31 16.50
N GLN A 203 37.86 -14.55 17.24
CA GLN A 203 38.59 -13.40 16.69
C GLN A 203 39.72 -13.81 15.73
N ASP A 204 40.29 -15.00 15.90
CA ASP A 204 41.27 -15.59 14.99
C ASP A 204 40.63 -16.16 13.72
N ARG A 205 39.39 -16.67 13.83
CA ARG A 205 38.51 -17.05 12.71
C ARG A 205 37.87 -15.86 11.98
N GLY A 206 38.21 -14.62 12.35
CA GLY A 206 37.78 -13.41 11.65
C GLY A 206 36.51 -12.73 12.17
N MET A 207 35.92 -13.15 13.29
CA MET A 207 34.78 -12.43 13.91
C MET A 207 35.21 -11.06 14.43
N ARG A 208 34.47 -10.00 14.08
CA ARG A 208 34.76 -8.60 14.45
C ARG A 208 33.48 -7.85 14.80
N THR A 209 33.63 -6.74 15.50
CA THR A 209 32.55 -5.75 15.68
C THR A 209 32.16 -5.10 14.35
N LEU A 210 31.01 -4.43 14.33
CA LEU A 210 30.45 -3.74 13.17
C LEU A 210 30.51 -2.23 13.40
N ASP A 211 31.16 -1.50 12.50
CA ASP A 211 31.26 -0.04 12.52
C ASP A 211 30.09 0.55 11.72
N PHE A 212 29.09 1.09 12.42
CA PHE A 212 27.88 1.64 11.81
C PHE A 212 28.07 3.10 11.36
N PHE A 213 28.23 3.30 10.05
CA PHE A 213 28.09 4.61 9.41
C PHE A 213 26.63 4.93 9.13
N THR A 214 26.27 6.22 9.14
CA THR A 214 24.92 6.68 8.85
C THR A 214 24.89 8.05 8.19
N ILE A 215 23.97 8.24 7.23
CA ILE A 215 23.75 9.50 6.50
C ILE A 215 22.66 10.35 7.17
N ASP A 216 22.98 11.62 7.40
CA ASP A 216 22.01 12.67 7.64
C ASP A 216 21.51 13.27 6.32
N SER A 217 20.29 12.88 5.94
CA SER A 217 19.58 13.37 4.76
C SER A 217 18.84 14.68 5.01
N HIS A 218 18.99 15.29 6.21
CA HIS A 218 18.12 16.35 6.74
C HIS A 218 16.62 15.96 6.71
N GLU A 219 16.33 14.66 6.89
CA GLU A 219 14.99 14.07 6.88
C GLU A 219 14.22 14.39 5.58
N GLU A 220 14.88 14.36 4.43
CA GLU A 220 14.28 14.71 3.14
C GLU A 220 13.06 13.82 2.79
N PHE A 221 12.05 14.40 2.14
CA PHE A 221 10.79 13.73 1.79
C PHE A 221 10.93 12.82 0.54
N SER A 222 11.86 11.87 0.58
CA SER A 222 12.27 11.00 -0.53
C SER A 222 11.12 10.27 -1.25
N ALA A 223 10.11 9.78 -0.52
CA ALA A 223 8.91 9.15 -1.11
C ALA A 223 8.05 10.05 -2.04
N LEU A 224 8.30 11.36 -2.08
CA LEU A 224 7.48 12.35 -2.81
C LEU A 224 8.24 13.04 -3.96
N HIS A 225 9.52 12.74 -4.17
CA HIS A 225 10.36 13.40 -5.18
C HIS A 225 11.53 12.51 -5.63
N GLY A 226 11.45 11.97 -6.85
CA GLY A 226 12.40 10.97 -7.36
C GLY A 226 13.83 11.50 -7.56
N GLN A 227 13.99 12.82 -7.76
CA GLN A 227 15.32 13.43 -7.88
C GLN A 227 16.10 13.35 -6.56
N SER A 228 15.43 13.41 -5.41
CA SER A 228 16.07 13.24 -4.10
C SER A 228 16.62 11.81 -3.91
N LEU A 229 15.96 10.78 -4.46
CA LEU A 229 16.46 9.39 -4.41
C LEU A 229 17.78 9.24 -5.15
N LEU A 230 17.88 9.86 -6.35
CA LEU A 230 19.11 9.86 -7.16
C LEU A 230 20.25 10.62 -6.45
N GLU A 231 19.97 11.79 -5.87
CA GLU A 231 20.97 12.58 -5.14
C GLU A 231 21.49 11.87 -3.88
N GLN A 232 20.62 11.14 -3.17
CA GLN A 232 21.01 10.32 -2.02
C GLN A 232 21.86 9.12 -2.47
N ALA A 233 21.44 8.40 -3.51
CA ALA A 233 22.18 7.25 -4.05
C ALA A 233 23.57 7.64 -4.60
N GLU A 234 23.68 8.78 -5.28
CA GLU A 234 24.95 9.29 -5.79
C GLU A 234 25.93 9.60 -4.65
N TYR A 235 25.49 10.37 -3.64
CA TYR A 235 26.29 10.68 -2.45
C TYR A 235 26.69 9.43 -1.65
N LEU A 236 25.82 8.41 -1.59
CA LEU A 236 26.11 7.16 -0.87
C LEU A 236 27.14 6.28 -1.58
N ASN A 237 27.19 6.30 -2.92
CA ASN A 237 28.27 5.65 -3.68
C ASN A 237 29.62 6.33 -3.40
N ASP A 238 29.66 7.67 -3.41
CA ASP A 238 30.84 8.45 -3.01
C ASP A 238 31.24 8.15 -1.54
N ALA A 239 30.25 7.98 -0.65
CA ALA A 239 30.47 7.69 0.76
C ALA A 239 31.06 6.30 1.01
N ILE A 240 30.68 5.29 0.23
CA ILE A 240 31.27 3.94 0.31
C ILE A 240 32.75 3.97 -0.09
N ASP A 241 33.10 4.67 -1.17
CA ASP A 241 34.49 4.85 -1.60
C ASP A 241 35.32 5.58 -0.52
N TYR A 242 34.76 6.60 0.13
CA TYR A 242 35.39 7.24 1.30
C TYR A 242 35.54 6.28 2.50
N ILE A 243 34.49 5.55 2.89
CA ILE A 243 34.50 4.61 4.02
C ILE A 243 35.58 3.54 3.85
N LEU A 244 35.67 2.92 2.67
CA LEU A 244 36.66 1.89 2.37
C LEU A 244 38.10 2.43 2.44
N LYS A 245 38.32 3.71 2.13
CA LYS A 245 39.63 4.39 2.23
C LYS A 245 40.08 4.71 3.67
N LEU A 246 39.19 4.68 4.67
CA LEU A 246 39.55 4.88 6.07
C LEU A 246 40.31 3.68 6.67
N TYR A 247 39.80 2.48 6.45
CA TYR A 247 40.27 1.25 7.11
C TYR A 247 41.77 0.96 6.96
N PRO A 248 42.40 1.12 5.77
CA PRO A 248 43.83 0.91 5.61
C PRO A 248 44.69 1.79 6.52
N ASN A 249 44.17 2.88 7.07
CA ASN A 249 44.87 3.71 8.06
C ASN A 249 44.39 3.39 9.48
N SER A 250 43.09 3.37 9.72
CA SER A 250 42.52 3.15 11.06
C SER A 250 42.85 1.77 11.64
N ARG A 251 42.96 0.73 10.81
CA ARG A 251 43.42 -0.62 11.22
C ARG A 251 44.90 -0.68 11.59
N LYS A 252 45.75 0.20 11.02
CA LYS A 252 47.18 0.33 11.38
C LYS A 252 47.39 0.99 12.74
N THR A 253 46.50 1.91 13.11
CA THR A 253 46.47 2.53 14.44
C THR A 253 45.73 1.68 15.49
N GLY A 254 44.84 0.80 15.07
CA GLY A 254 44.17 -0.18 15.92
C GLY A 254 45.16 -1.18 16.53
N LEU A 255 45.26 -1.19 17.86
CA LEU A 255 46.25 -1.97 18.61
C LEU A 255 46.31 -3.46 18.22
N ARG A 256 47.53 -3.97 18.02
CA ARG A 256 47.91 -5.39 17.84
C ARG A 256 47.36 -6.15 16.62
N MET A 257 46.39 -5.65 15.84
CA MET A 257 45.68 -6.49 14.85
C MET A 257 46.02 -6.26 13.37
N SER A 258 46.72 -5.17 13.02
CA SER A 258 46.84 -4.71 11.62
C SER A 258 47.43 -5.68 10.59
N GLU A 259 48.23 -6.67 10.99
CA GLU A 259 49.02 -7.49 10.05
C GLU A 259 48.36 -8.83 9.66
N LYS A 260 47.23 -9.21 10.31
CA LYS A 260 46.67 -10.57 10.19
C LYS A 260 45.51 -10.72 9.19
N PHE A 261 44.87 -9.62 8.77
CA PHE A 261 43.62 -9.66 7.99
C PHE A 261 43.62 -8.62 6.86
N PRO A 262 43.00 -8.92 5.70
CA PRO A 262 42.94 -7.97 4.58
C PRO A 262 42.05 -6.75 4.87
N ASP A 263 42.35 -5.64 4.21
CA ASP A 263 41.50 -4.45 4.19
C ASP A 263 40.14 -4.74 3.51
N PRO A 264 39.06 -4.03 3.91
CA PRO A 264 37.73 -4.26 3.37
C PRO A 264 37.61 -3.78 1.92
N SER A 265 36.92 -4.55 1.09
CA SER A 265 36.51 -4.15 -0.27
C SER A 265 35.02 -3.83 -0.39
N SER A 266 34.22 -4.09 0.65
CA SER A 266 32.76 -3.98 0.60
C SER A 266 32.11 -3.59 1.93
N VAL A 267 30.91 -3.02 1.85
CA VAL A 267 30.09 -2.50 2.96
C VAL A 267 28.75 -3.25 3.03
N ILE A 268 28.27 -3.51 4.24
CA ILE A 268 26.90 -4.03 4.49
C ILE A 268 25.93 -2.85 4.52
N ILE A 269 24.83 -2.91 3.77
CA ILE A 269 23.83 -1.83 3.72
C ILE A 269 22.62 -2.18 4.57
N ILE A 270 22.14 -1.23 5.37
CA ILE A 270 20.82 -1.28 6.01
C ILE A 270 19.96 -0.14 5.46
N GLY A 271 18.88 -0.46 4.77
CA GLY A 271 17.94 0.53 4.24
C GLY A 271 16.60 0.49 4.97
N HIS A 272 16.17 1.60 5.58
CA HIS A 272 14.81 1.72 6.11
C HIS A 272 13.88 2.41 5.12
N SER A 273 12.67 1.88 4.91
CA SER A 273 11.64 2.54 4.09
C SER A 273 12.21 2.88 2.70
N MET A 274 12.04 4.12 2.22
CA MET A 274 12.65 4.59 0.97
C MET A 274 14.19 4.47 0.92
N GLY A 275 14.89 4.38 2.04
CA GLY A 275 16.34 4.15 2.10
C GLY A 275 16.77 2.81 1.50
N GLY A 276 15.91 1.78 1.54
CA GLY A 276 16.13 0.52 0.81
C GLY A 276 15.90 0.63 -0.70
N VAL A 277 15.07 1.59 -1.14
CA VAL A 277 14.92 1.95 -2.56
C VAL A 277 16.18 2.69 -3.03
N VAL A 278 16.69 3.62 -2.23
CA VAL A 278 17.98 4.29 -2.48
C VAL A 278 19.11 3.27 -2.57
N ALA A 279 19.19 2.30 -1.65
CA ALA A 279 20.17 1.21 -1.70
C ALA A 279 20.14 0.43 -3.03
N ARG A 280 18.96 0.12 -3.57
CA ARG A 280 18.82 -0.51 -4.89
C ARG A 280 19.12 0.43 -6.06
N THR A 281 18.87 1.74 -5.89
CA THR A 281 19.18 2.80 -6.88
C THR A 281 20.68 2.96 -7.07
N MET A 282 21.48 2.80 -6.02
CA MET A 282 22.93 3.00 -6.05
C MET A 282 23.62 2.19 -7.18
N PHE A 283 23.19 0.96 -7.41
CA PHE A 283 23.73 0.06 -8.45
C PHE A 283 23.49 0.54 -9.88
N THR A 284 22.46 1.36 -10.13
CA THR A 284 22.13 1.84 -11.49
C THR A 284 22.92 3.10 -11.88
N LEU A 285 23.69 3.68 -10.94
CA LEU A 285 24.45 4.92 -11.13
C LEU A 285 25.90 4.66 -11.57
N HIS A 286 26.43 5.57 -12.40
CA HIS A 286 27.77 5.45 -12.98
C HIS A 286 28.94 5.58 -11.98
N ASN A 287 28.71 6.05 -10.75
CA ASN A 287 29.74 6.12 -9.70
C ASN A 287 29.79 4.87 -8.80
N TYR A 288 28.87 3.90 -8.97
CA TYR A 288 28.92 2.62 -8.26
C TYR A 288 30.20 1.85 -8.59
N GLN A 289 30.87 1.35 -7.54
CA GLN A 289 32.04 0.49 -7.66
C GLN A 289 31.61 -0.98 -7.56
N PRO A 290 31.77 -1.81 -8.61
CA PRO A 290 31.32 -3.18 -8.57
C PRO A 290 31.97 -4.00 -7.45
N GLY A 291 31.15 -4.72 -6.69
CA GLY A 291 31.58 -5.50 -5.53
C GLY A 291 31.73 -4.69 -4.24
N SER A 292 31.50 -3.36 -4.24
CA SER A 292 31.56 -2.55 -3.01
C SER A 292 30.37 -2.73 -2.07
N ILE A 293 29.29 -3.35 -2.55
CA ILE A 293 28.15 -3.81 -1.76
C ILE A 293 27.97 -5.30 -2.02
N ASN A 294 27.84 -6.09 -0.95
CA ASN A 294 27.57 -7.53 -1.04
C ASN A 294 26.29 -7.95 -0.30
N THR A 295 25.89 -7.24 0.76
CA THR A 295 24.77 -7.61 1.62
C THR A 295 23.91 -6.39 1.87
N ILE A 296 22.60 -6.52 1.62
CA ILE A 296 21.60 -5.50 1.89
C ILE A 296 20.54 -6.10 2.81
N ILE A 297 20.23 -5.40 3.89
CA ILE A 297 19.09 -5.68 4.76
C ILE A 297 18.14 -4.50 4.63
N THR A 298 16.87 -4.75 4.32
CA THR A 298 15.84 -3.72 4.17
C THR A 298 14.72 -3.89 5.18
N LEU A 299 14.23 -2.78 5.72
CA LEU A 299 13.27 -2.72 6.82
C LEU A 299 12.08 -1.85 6.39
N SER A 300 10.88 -2.44 6.26
CA SER A 300 9.66 -1.79 5.74
C SER A 300 9.85 -1.03 4.42
N THR A 301 10.69 -1.55 3.52
CA THR A 301 11.01 -0.91 2.23
C THR A 301 9.98 -1.25 1.14
N PRO A 302 9.35 -0.26 0.48
CA PRO A 302 8.51 -0.50 -0.69
C PRO A 302 9.39 -0.86 -1.90
N HIS A 303 9.56 -2.16 -2.17
CA HIS A 303 10.41 -2.68 -3.24
C HIS A 303 9.72 -2.79 -4.61
N LEU A 304 8.39 -2.96 -4.62
CA LEU A 304 7.59 -3.24 -5.82
C LEU A 304 6.94 -1.98 -6.42
N LEU A 305 6.29 -1.18 -5.57
CA LEU A 305 5.47 -0.04 -5.97
C LEU A 305 5.74 1.15 -5.04
N PRO A 306 5.89 2.38 -5.55
CA PRO A 306 6.06 3.55 -4.69
C PRO A 306 4.76 3.87 -3.92
N PRO A 307 4.83 4.27 -2.64
CA PRO A 307 3.64 4.65 -1.85
C PRO A 307 2.84 5.83 -2.44
N ALA A 308 3.47 6.65 -3.30
CA ALA A 308 2.85 7.83 -3.90
C ALA A 308 3.38 8.10 -5.34
N PRO A 309 2.81 7.47 -6.39
CA PRO A 309 3.23 7.64 -7.80
C PRO A 309 2.76 8.98 -8.42
N PHE A 310 2.91 10.09 -7.68
CA PHE A 310 2.57 11.44 -8.12
C PHE A 310 3.66 12.10 -8.97
N ASP A 311 4.92 11.71 -8.79
CA ASP A 311 6.07 12.11 -9.61
C ASP A 311 6.40 10.99 -10.62
N TRP A 312 6.54 11.37 -11.89
CA TRP A 312 6.91 10.48 -12.99
C TRP A 312 8.33 9.91 -12.83
N LYS A 313 9.24 10.67 -12.20
CA LYS A 313 10.62 10.25 -11.98
C LYS A 313 10.71 9.12 -10.95
N ILE A 314 9.81 9.09 -9.96
CA ILE A 314 9.73 7.94 -9.02
C ILE A 314 9.32 6.68 -9.77
N SER A 315 8.26 6.71 -10.58
CA SER A 315 7.84 5.55 -11.38
C SER A 315 8.99 5.04 -12.24
N LYS A 316 9.66 5.93 -12.99
CA LYS A 316 10.82 5.53 -13.81
C LYS A 316 11.96 4.91 -12.98
N ILE A 317 12.26 5.44 -11.79
CA ILE A 317 13.30 4.87 -10.93
C ILE A 317 12.95 3.44 -10.50
N TYR A 318 11.69 3.15 -10.18
CA TYR A 318 11.24 1.78 -9.89
C TYR A 318 11.35 0.87 -11.11
N ASP A 319 10.94 1.35 -12.30
CA ASP A 319 11.05 0.59 -13.55
C ASP A 319 12.54 0.29 -13.91
N ASP A 320 13.41 1.30 -13.87
CA ASP A 320 14.85 1.20 -14.13
C ASP A 320 15.53 0.21 -13.15
N ILE A 321 15.18 0.28 -11.85
CA ILE A 321 15.70 -0.63 -10.81
C ILE A 321 15.21 -2.06 -11.02
N HIS A 322 13.92 -2.25 -11.32
CA HIS A 322 13.33 -3.58 -11.47
C HIS A 322 13.98 -4.35 -12.63
N GLN A 323 14.15 -3.70 -13.79
CA GLN A 323 14.85 -4.29 -14.93
C GLN A 323 16.32 -4.59 -14.60
N PHE A 324 17.06 -3.62 -14.04
CA PHE A 324 18.48 -3.81 -13.68
C PHE A 324 18.69 -4.99 -12.71
N TRP A 325 17.80 -5.16 -11.73
CA TRP A 325 17.94 -6.23 -10.74
C TRP A 325 17.63 -7.62 -11.34
N ILE A 326 16.64 -7.75 -12.22
CA ILE A 326 16.36 -9.00 -12.93
C ILE A 326 17.54 -9.39 -13.84
N ASP A 327 17.99 -8.45 -14.68
CA ASP A 327 19.12 -8.67 -15.59
C ASP A 327 20.41 -8.97 -14.81
N GLY A 328 20.63 -8.31 -13.66
CA GLY A 328 21.85 -8.40 -12.88
C GLY A 328 22.17 -9.81 -12.36
N TYR A 329 21.17 -10.62 -12.03
CA TYR A 329 21.42 -12.02 -11.59
C TYR A 329 21.77 -12.95 -12.74
N THR A 330 21.35 -12.66 -13.97
CA THR A 330 21.73 -13.45 -15.15
C THR A 330 23.05 -12.97 -15.76
N SER A 331 23.35 -11.67 -15.67
CA SER A 331 24.48 -11.01 -16.31
C SER A 331 25.86 -11.56 -15.89
N ASP A 332 26.70 -11.86 -16.87
CA ASP A 332 28.12 -12.22 -16.70
C ASP A 332 29.08 -11.02 -16.75
N ASN A 333 28.58 -9.81 -17.01
CA ASN A 333 29.40 -8.59 -17.00
C ASN A 333 29.69 -8.17 -15.54
N PRO A 334 30.96 -8.14 -15.08
CA PRO A 334 31.29 -7.83 -13.69
C PRO A 334 30.83 -6.45 -13.20
N ARG A 335 30.47 -5.52 -14.10
CA ARG A 335 29.92 -4.20 -13.72
C ARG A 335 28.41 -4.21 -13.41
N THR A 336 27.68 -5.22 -13.87
CA THR A 336 26.22 -5.34 -13.72
C THR A 336 25.79 -6.64 -13.04
N SER A 337 26.72 -7.57 -12.81
CA SER A 337 26.42 -8.84 -12.16
C SER A 337 26.10 -8.64 -10.67
N LEU A 338 24.99 -9.21 -10.22
CA LEU A 338 24.53 -9.21 -8.83
C LEU A 338 24.69 -10.58 -8.16
N LYS A 339 25.38 -11.54 -8.80
CA LYS A 339 25.47 -12.95 -8.36
C LYS A 339 25.99 -13.12 -6.92
N ASP A 340 26.92 -12.26 -6.48
CA ASP A 340 27.46 -12.22 -5.10
C ASP A 340 26.66 -11.33 -4.12
N VAL A 341 25.62 -10.62 -4.58
CA VAL A 341 24.79 -9.70 -3.79
C VAL A 341 23.60 -10.43 -3.19
N THR A 342 23.38 -10.24 -1.89
CA THR A 342 22.20 -10.76 -1.16
C THR A 342 21.31 -9.63 -0.63
N LEU A 343 19.99 -9.84 -0.66
CA LEU A 343 18.98 -8.85 -0.21
C LEU A 343 17.93 -9.51 0.68
N PHE A 344 17.84 -9.10 1.94
CA PHE A 344 16.87 -9.61 2.91
C PHE A 344 15.87 -8.50 3.27
N SER A 345 14.57 -8.73 3.06
CA SER A 345 13.52 -7.74 3.28
C SER A 345 12.65 -8.11 4.48
N ILE A 346 12.70 -7.32 5.55
CA ILE A 346 11.93 -7.54 6.78
C ILE A 346 10.79 -6.51 6.85
N THR A 347 9.56 -6.98 7.05
CA THR A 347 8.33 -6.16 7.08
C THR A 347 7.59 -6.28 8.43
N GLY A 348 7.00 -5.17 8.89
CA GLY A 348 6.30 -5.10 10.18
C GLY A 348 4.87 -5.65 10.21
N GLY A 349 4.33 -6.17 9.08
CA GLY A 349 2.95 -6.68 9.01
C GLY A 349 1.90 -5.56 8.94
N THR A 350 0.75 -5.75 9.59
CA THR A 350 -0.42 -4.84 9.45
C THR A 350 -0.28 -3.54 10.24
N LEU A 351 0.71 -3.44 11.15
CA LEU A 351 0.97 -2.20 11.90
C LEU A 351 1.71 -1.13 11.08
N ASP A 352 2.23 -1.46 9.90
CA ASP A 352 2.81 -0.47 8.98
C ASP A 352 1.72 0.29 8.20
N ASN A 353 1.26 1.38 8.80
CA ASN A 353 0.28 2.29 8.20
C ASN A 353 0.90 3.36 7.27
N ILE A 354 2.20 3.28 6.95
CA ILE A 354 2.91 4.25 6.08
C ILE A 354 3.28 3.60 4.75
N VAL A 355 3.76 2.36 4.77
CA VAL A 355 4.08 1.55 3.60
C VAL A 355 3.25 0.29 3.64
N CYS A 356 2.52 -0.02 2.56
CA CYS A 356 1.82 -1.29 2.46
C CYS A 356 2.84 -2.43 2.43
N SER A 357 2.89 -3.24 3.49
CA SER A 357 3.84 -4.34 3.67
C SER A 357 3.90 -5.34 2.50
N ASP A 358 2.77 -5.54 1.79
CA ASP A 358 2.72 -6.33 0.55
C ASP A 358 3.74 -5.85 -0.51
N SER A 359 4.02 -4.53 -0.56
CA SER A 359 4.95 -3.92 -1.52
C SER A 359 6.42 -4.15 -1.18
N ALA A 360 6.73 -4.73 -0.02
CA ALA A 360 8.09 -5.05 0.41
C ALA A 360 8.61 -6.40 -0.09
N ASN A 361 7.82 -7.16 -0.87
CA ASN A 361 8.27 -8.42 -1.42
C ASN A 361 9.41 -8.24 -2.44
N VAL A 362 10.44 -9.07 -2.32
CA VAL A 362 11.59 -9.13 -3.24
C VAL A 362 11.54 -10.30 -4.23
N GLY A 363 10.74 -11.33 -3.96
CA GLY A 363 10.71 -12.59 -4.73
C GLY A 363 10.27 -12.48 -6.19
N THR A 364 9.76 -11.32 -6.63
CA THR A 364 9.43 -11.06 -8.05
C THR A 364 10.63 -10.67 -8.91
N PHE A 365 11.77 -10.33 -8.30
CA PHE A 365 13.00 -9.93 -9.01
C PHE A 365 14.29 -10.52 -8.41
N LEU A 366 14.22 -11.10 -7.21
CA LEU A 366 15.34 -11.70 -6.49
C LEU A 366 15.21 -13.23 -6.50
N PRO A 367 16.23 -13.99 -6.94
CA PRO A 367 16.20 -15.44 -6.81
C PRO A 367 16.36 -15.86 -5.34
N SER A 368 15.66 -16.92 -4.93
CA SER A 368 15.67 -17.42 -3.55
C SER A 368 17.04 -17.88 -3.05
N SER A 369 18.01 -18.08 -3.95
CA SER A 369 19.43 -18.31 -3.63
C SER A 369 20.17 -17.08 -3.09
N ASN A 370 19.59 -15.88 -3.23
CA ASN A 370 20.22 -14.60 -2.91
C ASN A 370 19.40 -13.76 -1.90
N GLY A 371 18.23 -14.21 -1.49
CA GLY A 371 17.50 -13.64 -0.37
C GLY A 371 15.99 -13.88 -0.42
N PHE A 372 15.28 -13.28 0.51
CA PHE A 372 13.85 -13.51 0.73
C PHE A 372 13.19 -12.33 1.45
N THR A 373 11.85 -12.34 1.46
CA THR A 373 10.99 -11.48 2.28
C THR A 373 10.60 -12.22 3.55
N VAL A 374 10.45 -11.52 4.68
CA VAL A 374 10.00 -12.10 5.94
C VAL A 374 9.26 -11.07 6.80
N PHE A 375 8.29 -11.52 7.59
CA PHE A 375 7.47 -10.67 8.45
C PHE A 375 7.90 -10.78 9.92
N THR A 376 7.81 -9.69 10.70
CA THR A 376 8.19 -9.72 12.13
C THR A 376 7.33 -10.66 12.99
N THR A 377 6.15 -11.04 12.49
CA THR A 377 5.28 -12.08 13.05
C THR A 377 5.79 -13.51 12.80
N ALA A 378 6.67 -13.72 11.82
CA ALA A 378 7.24 -15.01 11.45
C ALA A 378 8.54 -15.33 12.22
N ILE A 379 9.33 -14.29 12.51
CA ILE A 379 10.68 -14.41 13.09
C ILE A 379 10.60 -15.05 14.50
N PRO A 380 11.35 -16.13 14.77
CA PRO A 380 11.42 -16.78 16.08
C PRO A 380 11.74 -15.80 17.23
N HIS A 381 11.09 -16.00 18.37
CA HIS A 381 11.14 -15.12 19.55
C HIS A 381 10.71 -13.65 19.34
N VAL A 382 10.26 -13.26 18.14
CA VAL A 382 9.71 -11.92 17.87
C VAL A 382 8.18 -11.98 17.83
N TRP A 383 7.62 -12.80 16.93
CA TRP A 383 6.19 -13.13 16.81
C TRP A 383 5.19 -11.96 16.99
N THR A 384 5.58 -10.74 16.62
CA THR A 384 4.77 -9.53 16.81
C THR A 384 4.83 -8.62 15.60
N GLY A 385 3.74 -7.90 15.32
CA GLY A 385 3.75 -6.83 14.32
C GLY A 385 4.59 -5.65 14.82
N THR A 386 5.16 -4.87 13.90
CA THR A 386 5.84 -3.62 14.23
C THR A 386 5.32 -2.48 13.35
N ASP A 387 5.15 -1.29 13.91
CA ASP A 387 4.87 -0.11 13.09
C ASP A 387 6.12 0.32 12.29
N HIS A 388 5.89 1.18 11.29
CA HIS A 388 6.89 1.66 10.34
C HIS A 388 8.18 2.21 10.97
N LEU A 389 8.13 2.73 12.20
CA LEU A 389 9.29 3.25 12.92
C LEU A 389 9.80 2.26 13.96
N SER A 390 8.90 1.56 14.67
CA SER A 390 9.27 0.57 15.67
C SER A 390 10.08 -0.60 15.11
N VAL A 391 9.96 -0.94 13.82
CA VAL A 391 10.81 -1.94 13.13
C VAL A 391 12.33 -1.67 13.29
N LEU A 392 12.75 -0.42 13.57
CA LEU A 392 14.15 -0.07 13.84
C LEU A 392 14.55 -0.11 15.32
N SER A 393 13.60 -0.19 16.24
CA SER A 393 13.84 -0.08 17.69
C SER A 393 13.12 -1.13 18.55
N CYS A 394 12.63 -2.20 17.93
CA CYS A 394 11.92 -3.26 18.62
C CYS A 394 12.89 -4.24 19.27
N ASN A 395 12.92 -4.33 20.60
CA ASN A 395 13.96 -5.05 21.34
C ASN A 395 14.12 -6.52 20.88
N GLN A 396 13.02 -7.23 20.70
CA GLN A 396 13.00 -8.62 20.21
C GLN A 396 13.66 -8.73 18.82
N LEU A 397 13.19 -7.95 17.83
CA LEU A 397 13.72 -7.96 16.47
C LEU A 397 15.18 -7.49 16.40
N VAL A 398 15.51 -6.43 17.14
CA VAL A 398 16.83 -5.81 17.19
C VAL A 398 17.87 -6.80 17.70
N ARG A 399 17.53 -7.65 18.68
CA ARG A 399 18.39 -8.74 19.17
C ARG A 399 18.67 -9.80 18.10
N VAL A 400 17.63 -10.29 17.44
CA VAL A 400 17.79 -11.29 16.37
C VAL A 400 18.63 -10.71 15.23
N LEU A 401 18.33 -9.49 14.79
CA LEU A 401 19.06 -8.80 13.74
C LEU A 401 20.53 -8.53 14.10
N ALA A 402 20.81 -8.02 15.30
CA ALA A 402 22.16 -7.74 15.79
C ALA A 402 23.04 -9.00 15.83
N LYS A 403 22.50 -10.10 16.39
CA LYS A 403 23.18 -11.41 16.38
C LYS A 403 23.42 -11.89 14.95
N SER A 404 22.38 -11.88 14.11
CA SER A 404 22.47 -12.35 12.72
C SER A 404 23.54 -11.59 11.94
N MET A 405 23.59 -10.27 12.08
CA MET A 405 24.60 -9.42 11.42
C MET A 405 26.03 -9.78 11.85
N LEU A 406 26.27 -10.08 13.13
CA LEU A 406 27.57 -10.55 13.61
C LEU A 406 27.88 -11.94 13.05
N ASP A 407 26.89 -12.84 12.99
CA ASP A 407 27.03 -14.18 12.41
C ASP A 407 27.26 -14.18 10.88
N LEU A 408 27.09 -13.05 10.16
CA LEU A 408 27.50 -12.90 8.75
C LEU A 408 29.00 -12.58 8.57
N VAL A 409 29.69 -12.11 9.61
CA VAL A 409 31.05 -11.55 9.52
C VAL A 409 32.09 -12.64 9.23
N ASP A 410 33.02 -12.30 8.32
CA ASP A 410 34.25 -13.03 8.05
C ASP A 410 35.33 -12.05 7.59
N ALA A 411 36.06 -11.48 8.55
CA ALA A 411 37.17 -10.56 8.26
C ALA A 411 38.42 -11.24 7.66
N THR A 412 38.42 -12.57 7.45
CA THR A 412 39.52 -13.25 6.71
C THR A 412 39.47 -12.94 5.21
N ARG A 413 38.31 -12.51 4.70
CA ARG A 413 38.07 -12.18 3.30
C ARG A 413 38.06 -10.68 3.08
N VAL A 414 38.48 -10.22 1.90
CA VAL A 414 38.30 -8.81 1.48
C VAL A 414 36.84 -8.35 1.56
N SER A 415 35.89 -9.27 1.30
CA SER A 415 34.44 -9.04 1.41
C SER A 415 33.94 -8.73 2.84
N GLN A 416 34.74 -9.04 3.88
CA GLN A 416 34.39 -8.98 5.31
C GLN A 416 33.15 -9.79 5.74
N THR A 417 32.50 -10.48 4.82
CA THR A 417 31.34 -11.36 5.05
C THR A 417 31.57 -12.73 4.42
N LYS A 418 30.86 -13.72 4.95
CA LYS A 418 30.80 -15.09 4.43
C LYS A 418 30.26 -15.16 2.98
N PRO A 419 30.48 -16.27 2.24
CA PRO A 419 29.90 -16.53 0.92
C PRO A 419 28.37 -16.44 0.87
N VAL A 420 27.79 -16.31 -0.33
CA VAL A 420 26.32 -16.23 -0.54
C VAL A 420 25.58 -17.34 0.20
N HIS A 421 25.93 -18.61 -0.03
CA HIS A 421 25.26 -19.77 0.57
C HIS A 421 25.30 -19.78 2.11
N GLU A 422 26.44 -19.43 2.70
CA GLU A 422 26.59 -19.34 4.16
C GLU A 422 25.78 -18.18 4.74
N ARG A 423 25.74 -17.02 4.07
CA ARG A 423 24.90 -15.88 4.47
C ARG A 423 23.41 -16.22 4.38
N MET A 424 22.99 -16.92 3.33
CA MET A 424 21.61 -17.42 3.20
C MET A 424 21.25 -18.33 4.37
N HIS A 425 22.07 -19.34 4.68
CA HIS A 425 21.82 -20.26 5.78
C HIS A 425 21.73 -19.55 7.15
N VAL A 426 22.62 -18.57 7.41
CA VAL A 426 22.57 -17.75 8.64
C VAL A 426 21.24 -16.98 8.74
N MET A 427 20.83 -16.28 7.68
CA MET A 427 19.61 -15.47 7.70
C MET A 427 18.33 -16.33 7.71
N GLN A 428 18.31 -17.45 6.98
CA GLN A 428 17.21 -18.41 7.01
C GLN A 428 17.00 -18.95 8.42
N LYS A 429 18.07 -19.42 9.08
CA LYS A 429 18.02 -19.94 10.45
C LYS A 429 17.63 -18.88 11.49
N ALA A 430 17.83 -17.60 11.22
CA ALA A 430 17.52 -16.52 12.15
C ALA A 430 16.14 -15.89 11.95
N PHE A 431 15.57 -15.92 10.75
CA PHE A 431 14.34 -15.20 10.42
C PHE A 431 13.17 -16.07 9.95
N LEU A 432 13.42 -17.22 9.33
CA LEU A 432 12.36 -18.19 9.00
C LEU A 432 12.07 -19.05 10.25
N SER A 433 10.89 -19.67 10.34
CA SER A 433 10.56 -20.44 11.53
C SER A 433 11.17 -21.84 11.54
N GLY A 434 11.63 -22.37 10.40
CA GLY A 434 12.03 -23.78 10.25
C GLY A 434 10.84 -24.74 10.07
N LEU A 435 9.65 -24.18 9.81
CA LEU A 435 8.38 -24.88 9.50
C LEU A 435 7.89 -24.56 8.08
N GLU A 436 8.75 -23.95 7.27
CA GLU A 436 8.64 -23.84 5.82
C GLU A 436 8.93 -25.21 5.17
N ASP A 437 8.58 -25.38 3.90
CA ASP A 437 8.69 -26.65 3.18
C ASP A 437 10.14 -27.19 3.16
N ARG A 438 10.34 -28.37 3.76
CA ARG A 438 11.62 -29.09 3.86
C ARG A 438 11.89 -29.96 2.64
N ALA A 439 13.13 -30.42 2.44
CA ALA A 439 13.46 -31.29 1.31
C ALA A 439 12.98 -32.73 1.49
N GLY A 440 12.88 -33.22 2.74
CA GLY A 440 12.30 -34.53 3.08
C GLY A 440 13.15 -35.76 2.70
N ASP A 441 14.22 -35.58 1.92
CA ASP A 441 15.22 -36.62 1.58
C ASP A 441 16.24 -36.89 2.72
N GLY A 442 15.93 -36.39 3.92
CA GLY A 442 16.79 -36.37 5.09
C GLY A 442 18.02 -35.46 4.96
N SER A 443 18.18 -34.66 3.90
CA SER A 443 19.29 -33.68 3.85
C SER A 443 19.18 -32.62 4.95
N ASP A 444 17.95 -32.35 5.41
CA ASP A 444 17.62 -31.51 6.56
C ASP A 444 18.11 -32.08 7.91
N LEU A 445 18.38 -33.40 7.99
CA LEU A 445 18.80 -34.08 9.23
C LEU A 445 20.30 -34.00 9.50
N SER A 446 20.68 -33.21 10.51
CA SER A 446 22.03 -33.20 11.07
C SER A 446 22.23 -34.35 12.07
N LEU A 447 22.61 -35.52 11.57
CA LEU A 447 22.92 -36.69 12.40
C LEU A 447 24.24 -36.50 13.18
N GLY A 448 24.16 -36.50 14.51
CA GLY A 448 25.28 -36.40 15.42
C GLY A 448 26.13 -37.69 15.52
N PRO A 449 27.15 -37.69 16.41
CA PRO A 449 28.03 -38.84 16.59
C PRO A 449 27.27 -40.08 17.06
N GLY A 450 27.58 -41.23 16.46
CA GLY A 450 26.97 -42.51 16.83
C GLY A 450 27.36 -42.96 18.24
N ARG A 451 26.38 -43.46 18.99
CA ARG A 451 26.53 -44.07 20.31
C ARG A 451 25.96 -45.49 20.25
N HIS A 452 26.62 -46.44 20.90
CA HIS A 452 26.10 -47.80 21.07
C HIS A 452 25.49 -47.91 22.48
N LEU A 453 24.25 -48.36 22.58
CA LEU A 453 23.52 -48.55 23.82
C LEU A 453 23.23 -50.05 24.02
N ASP A 454 23.70 -50.61 25.13
CA ASP A 454 23.41 -52.00 25.53
C ASP A 454 22.19 -51.98 26.45
N ILE A 455 21.00 -52.26 25.91
CA ILE A 455 19.70 -52.16 26.60
C ILE A 455 19.28 -53.52 27.17
N LEU A 456 18.94 -53.54 28.46
CA LEU A 456 18.33 -54.68 29.15
C LEU A 456 16.80 -54.66 28.92
N HIS A 457 16.22 -55.82 28.59
CA HIS A 457 14.77 -56.00 28.33
C HIS A 457 14.17 -54.92 27.41
N LEU A 458 14.64 -54.88 26.14
CA LEU A 458 14.18 -53.93 25.14
C LEU A 458 12.65 -53.94 24.92
N GLU A 459 12.01 -55.10 25.09
CA GLU A 459 10.56 -55.28 24.94
C GLU A 459 9.76 -54.44 25.97
N ASP A 460 10.30 -54.19 27.17
CA ASP A 460 9.67 -53.34 28.20
C ASP A 460 9.77 -51.83 27.87
N ARG A 461 10.59 -51.45 26.88
CA ARG A 461 10.89 -50.06 26.48
C ARG A 461 10.42 -49.71 25.08
N LEU A 462 9.80 -50.65 24.37
CA LEU A 462 9.26 -50.46 23.03
C LEU A 462 7.78 -50.10 23.11
N LEU A 463 7.42 -48.93 22.58
CA LEU A 463 6.02 -48.53 22.45
C LEU A 463 5.33 -49.40 21.38
N PRO A 464 4.08 -49.86 21.59
CA PRO A 464 3.34 -50.56 20.54
C PRO A 464 3.12 -49.67 19.32
N ALA A 465 3.19 -50.26 18.12
CA ALA A 465 2.96 -49.55 16.86
C ALA A 465 1.59 -48.84 16.84
N GLY A 466 1.58 -47.59 16.39
CA GLY A 466 0.38 -46.75 16.37
C GLY A 466 -0.04 -46.14 17.72
N MET A 467 0.72 -46.33 18.80
CA MET A 467 0.49 -45.61 20.05
C MET A 467 1.27 -44.29 20.10
N ARG A 468 0.69 -43.29 20.76
CA ARG A 468 1.34 -42.03 21.14
C ARG A 468 2.08 -42.19 22.46
N LEU A 469 3.23 -41.53 22.60
CA LEU A 469 3.91 -41.35 23.89
C LEU A 469 3.48 -40.01 24.50
N ILE A 470 3.06 -40.03 25.77
CA ILE A 470 2.81 -38.82 26.56
C ILE A 470 3.60 -38.98 27.87
N VAL A 471 4.41 -37.98 28.20
CA VAL A 471 5.16 -37.87 29.46
C VAL A 471 4.72 -36.60 30.16
N SER A 472 4.24 -36.73 31.40
CA SER A 472 3.76 -35.61 32.22
C SER A 472 4.14 -35.83 33.70
N SER A 473 5.33 -35.36 34.07
CA SER A 473 5.99 -35.46 35.41
C SER A 473 6.36 -36.86 35.93
N ASP A 474 7.45 -36.92 36.72
CA ASP A 474 7.99 -38.05 37.51
C ASP A 474 8.00 -39.43 36.84
N ILE A 475 8.86 -39.59 35.84
CA ILE A 475 9.34 -40.91 35.35
C ILE A 475 10.85 -41.04 35.65
N ASP A 476 11.32 -42.22 36.04
CA ASP A 476 12.76 -42.52 36.18
C ASP A 476 13.50 -42.32 34.84
N ALA A 477 14.63 -41.60 34.87
CA ALA A 477 15.42 -41.24 33.69
C ALA A 477 15.67 -42.44 32.76
N GLY A 478 15.13 -42.35 31.54
CA GLY A 478 14.88 -43.52 30.69
C GLY A 478 15.17 -43.30 29.21
N ILE A 479 14.95 -44.36 28.44
CA ILE A 479 14.91 -44.32 26.98
C ILE A 479 13.77 -45.19 26.49
N THR A 480 12.91 -44.60 25.65
CA THR A 480 11.69 -45.21 25.10
C THR A 480 11.80 -45.23 23.57
N PHE A 481 11.47 -46.36 22.96
CA PHE A 481 11.61 -46.60 21.52
C PHE A 481 10.24 -46.64 20.84
N LEU A 482 10.02 -45.80 19.83
CA LEU A 482 8.81 -45.76 19.00
C LEU A 482 9.11 -46.36 17.61
N PRO A 483 8.38 -47.40 17.18
CA PRO A 483 8.56 -48.01 15.87
C PRO A 483 7.76 -47.31 14.76
N THR A 484 8.35 -47.22 13.56
CA THR A 484 7.64 -46.91 12.32
C THR A 484 6.62 -47.99 11.98
N TYR A 485 5.45 -47.64 11.43
CA TYR A 485 4.43 -48.61 11.02
C TYR A 485 3.68 -48.16 9.75
N GLU A 486 3.06 -49.11 9.04
CA GLU A 486 2.49 -48.91 7.69
C GLU A 486 1.29 -47.93 7.59
N GLY A 487 0.79 -47.42 8.72
CA GLY A 487 -0.35 -46.48 8.79
C GLY A 487 0.03 -45.10 9.30
N ALA A 488 1.30 -44.73 9.18
CA ALA A 488 1.86 -43.40 9.39
C ALA A 488 3.05 -43.20 8.44
N ASP A 489 3.43 -41.95 8.21
CA ASP A 489 4.60 -41.55 7.43
C ASP A 489 5.51 -40.57 8.19
N ALA A 490 5.06 -40.04 9.34
CA ALA A 490 5.79 -39.08 10.16
C ALA A 490 5.58 -39.28 11.66
N PHE A 491 6.55 -38.80 12.46
CA PHE A 491 6.39 -38.54 13.89
C PHE A 491 6.23 -37.03 14.11
N SER A 492 5.18 -36.63 14.83
CA SER A 492 5.02 -35.28 15.38
C SER A 492 5.45 -35.28 16.85
N ILE A 493 6.18 -34.24 17.26
CA ILE A 493 6.77 -34.10 18.60
C ILE A 493 6.50 -32.67 19.09
N LEU A 494 5.97 -32.51 20.30
CA LEU A 494 5.81 -31.21 20.97
C LEU A 494 6.16 -31.31 22.45
N THR A 495 6.90 -30.33 22.98
CA THR A 495 7.30 -30.27 24.38
C THR A 495 7.56 -28.84 24.87
N ASP A 496 7.44 -28.59 26.17
CA ASP A 496 7.86 -27.36 26.85
C ASP A 496 9.24 -27.48 27.54
N TYR A 497 9.89 -28.63 27.47
CA TYR A 497 11.22 -28.87 28.06
C TYR A 497 12.35 -28.19 27.30
N ASP A 498 13.42 -27.78 28.02
CA ASP A 498 14.64 -27.28 27.39
C ASP A 498 15.32 -28.36 26.53
N PRO A 499 15.99 -28.01 25.41
CA PRO A 499 16.72 -28.96 24.57
C PRO A 499 17.83 -29.77 25.28
N ASP A 500 18.33 -29.31 26.43
CA ASP A 500 19.32 -30.02 27.26
C ASP A 500 18.70 -31.12 28.14
N GLN A 501 17.37 -31.25 28.20
CA GLN A 501 16.66 -32.22 29.05
C GLN A 501 16.27 -33.51 28.31
N PHE A 502 16.05 -33.46 26.99
CA PHE A 502 15.61 -34.60 26.17
C PHE A 502 16.42 -34.71 24.87
N GLU A 503 17.02 -35.88 24.60
CA GLU A 503 17.74 -36.14 23.35
C GLU A 503 16.92 -37.07 22.43
N LEU A 504 16.64 -36.60 21.22
CA LEU A 504 16.05 -37.41 20.14
C LEU A 504 17.13 -38.23 19.45
N LEU A 505 16.90 -39.53 19.30
CA LEU A 505 17.86 -40.50 18.76
C LEU A 505 17.22 -41.33 17.63
N GLY A 506 17.84 -41.35 16.45
CA GLY A 506 17.55 -42.38 15.45
C GLY A 506 18.30 -43.66 15.79
N CYS A 507 17.61 -44.79 15.94
CA CYS A 507 18.19 -46.03 16.46
C CYS A 507 17.99 -47.25 15.54
N THR A 508 18.98 -48.15 15.53
CA THR A 508 19.00 -49.41 14.76
C THR A 508 19.45 -50.57 15.63
N ARG A 509 18.90 -51.76 15.41
CA ARG A 509 19.35 -52.98 16.09
C ARG A 509 20.67 -53.48 15.50
N GLU A 510 21.72 -53.57 16.33
CA GLU A 510 23.03 -54.05 15.91
C GLU A 510 23.23 -55.56 16.22
N GLY A 511 22.67 -56.05 17.33
CA GLY A 511 22.69 -57.48 17.66
C GLY A 511 22.37 -57.79 19.14
N ARG A 512 22.48 -59.06 19.53
CA ARG A 512 22.33 -59.49 20.94
C ARG A 512 23.69 -59.69 21.59
N VAL A 513 23.88 -59.11 22.77
CA VAL A 513 25.10 -59.24 23.60
C VAL A 513 24.93 -60.33 24.66
N ARG A 514 23.70 -60.49 25.17
CA ARG A 514 23.27 -61.57 26.07
C ARG A 514 21.85 -62.00 25.69
N ALA A 515 21.29 -62.99 26.39
CA ALA A 515 19.90 -63.41 26.20
C ALA A 515 18.92 -62.23 26.38
N ASP A 516 19.12 -61.45 27.45
CA ASP A 516 18.25 -60.36 27.88
C ASP A 516 18.83 -58.96 27.60
N THR A 517 19.89 -58.86 26.80
CA THR A 517 20.60 -57.60 26.52
C THR A 517 20.89 -57.44 25.03
N GLU A 518 20.30 -56.41 24.43
CA GLU A 518 20.44 -56.09 23.01
C GLU A 518 21.31 -54.84 22.83
N ARG A 519 22.15 -54.83 21.80
CA ARG A 519 22.93 -53.67 21.39
C ARG A 519 22.22 -52.92 20.28
N ILE A 520 22.07 -51.62 20.49
CA ILE A 520 21.40 -50.70 19.60
C ILE A 520 22.39 -49.60 19.21
N ALA A 521 22.57 -49.37 17.92
CA ALA A 521 23.36 -48.26 17.40
C ALA A 521 22.43 -47.06 17.17
N CYS A 522 22.65 -45.98 17.92
CA CYS A 522 21.82 -44.78 17.90
C CYS A 522 22.63 -43.54 17.48
N ARG A 523 21.97 -42.56 16.87
CA ARG A 523 22.56 -41.26 16.47
C ARG A 523 21.67 -40.13 16.93
N SER A 524 22.29 -39.08 17.47
CA SER A 524 21.59 -37.84 17.85
C SER A 524 20.94 -37.18 16.64
N ILE A 525 19.66 -36.83 16.76
CA ILE A 525 18.90 -36.08 15.75
C ILE A 525 18.92 -34.61 16.16
N ALA A 526 19.73 -33.81 15.46
CA ALA A 526 19.87 -32.38 15.71
C ALA A 526 19.35 -31.54 14.54
N GLY A 527 18.90 -30.32 14.83
CA GLY A 527 18.53 -29.31 13.83
C GLY A 527 17.11 -29.39 13.25
N VAL A 528 16.33 -30.43 13.59
CA VAL A 528 14.95 -30.63 13.13
C VAL A 528 13.92 -29.97 14.04
N ALA A 529 14.27 -29.82 15.32
CA ALA A 529 13.51 -29.15 16.36
C ALA A 529 13.49 -27.63 16.16
N VAL A 530 12.33 -27.03 16.42
CA VAL A 530 11.98 -25.64 16.14
C VAL A 530 11.24 -25.04 17.33
N ASP A 531 11.58 -23.80 17.68
CA ASP A 531 10.85 -23.04 18.70
C ASP A 531 9.54 -22.47 18.11
N VAL A 532 8.43 -22.76 18.78
CA VAL A 532 7.09 -22.17 18.54
C VAL A 532 6.63 -21.46 19.83
N PRO A 533 5.72 -20.47 19.76
CA PRO A 533 5.27 -19.77 20.97
C PRO A 533 4.52 -20.72 21.92
N SER A 534 4.68 -20.54 23.24
CA SER A 534 3.89 -21.30 24.21
C SER A 534 2.42 -20.89 24.16
N SER A 535 1.54 -21.88 24.37
CA SER A 535 0.10 -21.68 24.39
C SER A 535 -0.49 -22.38 25.62
N THR A 536 -0.48 -21.68 26.75
CA THR A 536 -1.20 -22.07 27.97
C THR A 536 -2.50 -21.26 28.09
N PRO A 537 -3.45 -21.66 28.98
CA PRO A 537 -4.64 -20.85 29.29
C PRO A 537 -4.35 -19.45 29.85
N TYR A 538 -3.08 -19.09 30.10
CA TYR A 538 -2.61 -17.79 30.57
C TYR A 538 -1.84 -16.99 29.51
N ASP A 539 -1.53 -17.57 28.34
CA ASP A 539 -0.86 -16.87 27.25
C ASP A 539 -1.90 -16.13 26.38
N GLU A 540 -2.06 -14.82 26.61
CA GLU A 540 -2.94 -13.97 25.78
C GLU A 540 -2.35 -13.68 24.38
N GLN A 541 -1.03 -13.83 24.21
CA GLN A 541 -0.27 -13.37 23.02
C GLN A 541 0.96 -14.24 22.78
N PRO A 542 1.35 -14.50 21.51
CA PRO A 542 2.46 -15.41 21.17
C PRO A 542 3.85 -14.89 21.59
N PHE A 543 3.99 -13.59 21.85
CA PHE A 543 5.24 -12.96 22.26
C PHE A 543 5.44 -12.91 23.79
N SER A 544 4.82 -13.81 24.55
CA SER A 544 4.94 -13.88 26.03
C SER A 544 6.36 -14.17 26.53
N GLY A 545 7.25 -14.64 25.65
CA GLY A 545 8.67 -14.89 25.93
C GLY A 545 8.97 -16.32 26.39
N ARG A 546 7.96 -17.20 26.40
CA ARG A 546 8.08 -18.64 26.56
C ARG A 546 7.88 -19.34 25.20
N THR A 547 8.40 -20.54 25.09
CA THR A 547 8.46 -21.32 23.85
C THR A 547 8.12 -22.78 24.12
N PHE A 548 7.48 -23.44 23.16
CA PHE A 548 7.49 -24.89 23.05
C PHE A 548 8.46 -25.30 21.94
N THR A 549 9.05 -26.49 22.05
CA THR A 549 9.86 -27.10 21.00
C THR A 549 8.97 -28.05 20.19
N PHE A 550 8.85 -27.82 18.88
CA PHE A 550 8.14 -28.71 17.94
C PHE A 550 9.12 -29.37 16.96
N ALA A 551 8.87 -30.62 16.61
CA ALA A 551 9.52 -31.29 15.49
C ALA A 551 8.54 -32.18 14.73
N SER A 552 8.65 -32.19 13.40
CA SER A 552 8.15 -33.28 12.56
C SER A 552 9.35 -33.98 11.92
N ILE A 553 9.31 -35.32 11.91
CA ILE A 553 10.32 -36.20 11.29
C ILE A 553 9.59 -37.23 10.43
N LEU A 554 9.86 -37.25 9.13
CA LEU A 554 9.33 -38.27 8.21
C LEU A 554 10.06 -39.61 8.40
N PHE A 555 9.38 -40.72 8.11
CA PHE A 555 9.98 -42.06 8.19
C PHE A 555 11.06 -42.28 7.13
N GLU A 556 10.99 -41.59 5.98
CA GLU A 556 12.05 -41.60 4.96
C GLU A 556 13.31 -40.83 5.41
N GLU A 557 13.12 -39.71 6.10
CA GLU A 557 14.22 -38.89 6.67
C GLU A 557 15.08 -39.69 7.66
N LEU A 558 14.48 -40.63 8.40
CA LEU A 558 15.20 -41.53 9.32
C LEU A 558 16.26 -42.41 8.63
N ARG A 559 16.35 -42.45 7.30
CA ARG A 559 17.50 -43.02 6.53
C ARG A 559 17.87 -44.45 6.93
N GLY A 560 16.86 -45.27 7.25
CA GLY A 560 17.03 -46.68 7.61
C GLY A 560 17.27 -46.95 9.11
N HIS A 561 16.99 -45.98 10.00
CA HIS A 561 16.82 -46.27 11.42
C HIS A 561 15.43 -46.87 11.68
N GLU A 562 15.36 -47.97 12.44
CA GLU A 562 14.14 -48.75 12.68
C GLU A 562 13.23 -48.11 13.75
N TRP A 563 13.83 -47.34 14.66
CA TRP A 563 13.15 -46.73 15.80
C TRP A 563 13.55 -45.27 15.98
N LEU A 564 12.57 -44.42 16.26
CA LEU A 564 12.80 -43.13 16.91
C LEU A 564 12.85 -43.39 18.41
N ALA A 565 13.93 -43.01 19.09
CA ALA A 565 14.05 -43.14 20.54
C ALA A 565 14.13 -41.78 21.22
N VAL A 566 13.41 -41.63 22.32
CA VAL A 566 13.45 -40.47 23.21
C VAL A 566 14.27 -40.84 24.42
N MET A 567 15.34 -40.09 24.71
CA MET A 567 16.11 -40.22 25.96
C MET A 567 15.79 -39.06 26.90
N ASP A 568 15.35 -39.38 28.12
CA ASP A 568 15.04 -38.44 29.20
C ASP A 568 16.24 -38.33 30.17
N HIS A 569 16.66 -37.10 30.49
CA HIS A 569 17.75 -36.84 31.44
C HIS A 569 17.28 -36.57 32.90
N GLY A 570 15.97 -36.66 33.17
CA GLY A 570 15.37 -36.74 34.51
C GLY A 570 15.43 -35.46 35.32
N LYS A 571 15.22 -34.29 34.68
CA LYS A 571 15.46 -32.97 35.30
C LYS A 571 14.47 -31.87 34.88
N GLY A 572 13.18 -32.17 34.87
CA GLY A 572 12.17 -31.16 34.54
C GLY A 572 10.79 -31.43 35.14
N SER A 573 9.94 -30.40 35.07
CA SER A 573 8.50 -30.51 35.25
C SER A 573 7.83 -29.84 34.05
N GLY A 574 7.24 -30.64 33.17
CA GLY A 574 6.68 -30.22 31.89
C GLY A 574 5.98 -31.38 31.19
N PHE A 575 5.78 -31.26 29.88
CA PHE A 575 5.17 -32.28 29.03
C PHE A 575 6.01 -32.61 27.79
N LEU A 576 5.92 -33.86 27.35
CA LEU A 576 6.35 -34.28 26.01
C LEU A 576 5.23 -35.15 25.41
N VAL A 577 4.80 -34.79 24.20
CA VAL A 577 3.93 -35.62 23.36
C VAL A 577 4.70 -36.02 22.11
N VAL A 578 4.72 -37.32 21.80
CA VAL A 578 5.14 -37.86 20.49
C VAL A 578 3.98 -38.66 19.92
N GLU A 579 3.45 -38.22 18.78
CA GLU A 579 2.35 -38.89 18.08
C GLU A 579 2.76 -39.20 16.63
N PRO A 580 2.79 -40.48 16.22
CA PRO A 580 2.94 -40.81 14.82
C PRO A 580 1.64 -40.47 14.07
N TYR A 581 1.76 -39.92 12.86
CA TYR A 581 0.64 -39.46 12.06
C TYR A 581 0.87 -39.73 10.56
N SER A 582 -0.20 -39.55 9.78
CA SER A 582 -0.19 -39.61 8.31
C SER A 582 -0.31 -38.19 7.76
N THR A 583 0.68 -37.72 6.99
CA THR A 583 0.64 -36.37 6.40
C THR A 583 -0.55 -36.20 5.46
N MET A 584 -0.99 -37.26 4.79
CA MET A 584 -2.14 -37.22 3.87
C MET A 584 -3.47 -37.15 4.61
N ASP A 585 -3.68 -37.96 5.66
CA ASP A 585 -4.96 -38.01 6.36
C ASP A 585 -5.19 -36.78 7.26
N HIS A 586 -4.11 -36.17 7.77
CA HIS A 586 -4.14 -34.96 8.60
C HIS A 586 -3.96 -33.65 7.79
N THR A 587 -4.03 -33.71 6.44
CA THR A 587 -3.98 -32.51 5.58
C THR A 587 -5.32 -32.29 4.87
N HIS A 588 -6.11 -31.34 5.37
CA HIS A 588 -7.43 -31.02 4.84
C HIS A 588 -7.38 -29.88 3.81
N ARG A 589 -7.49 -30.23 2.52
CA ARG A 589 -7.57 -29.27 1.41
C ARG A 589 -9.02 -28.83 1.15
N ILE A 590 -9.25 -27.52 1.05
CA ILE A 590 -10.58 -26.90 0.93
C ILE A 590 -10.70 -26.10 -0.37
N ASP A 591 -10.97 -26.78 -1.48
CA ASP A 591 -11.17 -26.17 -2.81
C ASP A 591 -12.57 -25.50 -2.95
N LYS A 592 -12.90 -24.56 -2.04
CA LYS A 592 -14.05 -23.66 -2.14
C LYS A 592 -13.65 -22.39 -2.90
N SER A 593 -14.48 -21.91 -3.83
CA SER A 593 -14.26 -20.60 -4.47
C SER A 593 -14.49 -19.44 -3.49
N MET A 594 -13.83 -18.30 -3.71
CA MET A 594 -13.97 -17.11 -2.85
C MET A 594 -15.43 -16.64 -2.71
N LEU A 595 -16.25 -16.75 -3.76
CA LEU A 595 -17.68 -16.46 -3.67
C LEU A 595 -18.45 -17.46 -2.77
N GLY A 596 -18.02 -18.72 -2.73
CA GLY A 596 -18.56 -19.72 -1.81
C GLY A 596 -18.21 -19.40 -0.36
N ILE A 597 -16.94 -19.03 -0.10
CA ILE A 597 -16.46 -18.60 1.22
C ILE A 597 -17.21 -17.33 1.67
N ALA A 598 -17.35 -16.34 0.79
CA ALA A 598 -18.05 -15.08 1.06
C ALA A 598 -19.56 -15.20 1.36
N LEU A 599 -20.19 -16.32 0.99
CA LEU A 599 -21.62 -16.58 1.18
C LEU A 599 -21.94 -17.63 2.25
N LYS A 600 -20.98 -18.47 2.63
CA LYS A 600 -21.21 -19.64 3.52
C LYS A 600 -20.07 -19.93 4.51
N GLY A 601 -19.00 -19.14 4.50
CA GLY A 601 -17.80 -19.39 5.30
C GLY A 601 -17.08 -20.70 4.98
N VAL A 602 -16.07 -20.99 5.80
CA VAL A 602 -15.48 -22.30 5.96
C VAL A 602 -15.85 -22.81 7.35
N HIS A 603 -16.41 -24.01 7.38
CA HIS A 603 -16.75 -24.75 8.59
C HIS A 603 -16.02 -26.09 8.47
N LEU A 604 -15.27 -26.48 9.50
CA LEU A 604 -14.45 -27.68 9.55
C LEU A 604 -14.51 -28.29 10.95
N SER A 605 -14.39 -29.61 11.04
CA SER A 605 -14.22 -30.33 12.30
C SER A 605 -13.01 -31.25 12.15
N LEU A 606 -12.05 -31.16 13.07
CA LEU A 606 -10.79 -31.91 13.06
C LEU A 606 -10.79 -32.98 14.15
N GLU A 607 -10.26 -34.17 13.84
CA GLU A 607 -10.14 -35.26 14.80
C GLU A 607 -8.98 -35.04 15.80
N PRO A 608 -9.08 -35.53 17.06
CA PRO A 608 -8.09 -35.26 18.10
C PRO A 608 -6.68 -35.81 17.80
N SER A 609 -5.79 -34.93 17.36
CA SER A 609 -4.41 -35.23 16.96
C SER A 609 -3.48 -34.07 17.28
N LEU A 610 -2.21 -34.36 17.59
CA LEU A 610 -1.22 -33.36 18.03
C LEU A 610 -0.99 -32.25 16.98
N PHE A 611 -1.06 -32.61 15.70
CA PHE A 611 -0.78 -31.74 14.56
C PHE A 611 -1.74 -32.04 13.41
N SER A 612 -2.32 -31.00 12.81
CA SER A 612 -3.14 -31.06 11.60
C SER A 612 -2.88 -29.84 10.71
N THR A 613 -2.98 -29.99 9.39
CA THR A 613 -2.79 -28.91 8.42
C THR A 613 -4.06 -28.69 7.59
N VAL A 614 -4.46 -27.44 7.39
CA VAL A 614 -5.63 -27.05 6.60
C VAL A 614 -5.22 -26.06 5.53
N VAL A 615 -5.47 -26.40 4.26
CA VAL A 615 -5.07 -25.58 3.10
C VAL A 615 -6.30 -25.05 2.38
N ILE A 616 -6.37 -23.74 2.16
CA ILE A 616 -7.49 -23.05 1.51
C ILE A 616 -6.96 -22.26 0.28
N PRO A 617 -6.82 -22.91 -0.90
CA PRO A 617 -6.13 -22.32 -2.05
C PRO A 617 -6.73 -21.02 -2.58
N ALA A 618 -8.02 -20.79 -2.37
CA ALA A 618 -8.70 -19.57 -2.83
C ALA A 618 -8.35 -18.31 -2.02
N ILE A 619 -7.79 -18.44 -0.81
CA ILE A 619 -7.47 -17.29 0.04
C ILE A 619 -6.01 -16.87 -0.21
N GLU A 620 -5.81 -15.91 -1.12
CA GLU A 620 -4.49 -15.34 -1.46
C GLU A 620 -4.48 -13.79 -1.46
N ASN A 621 -5.66 -13.14 -1.51
CA ASN A 621 -5.75 -11.69 -1.73
C ASN A 621 -5.78 -10.88 -0.42
N PRO A 622 -4.79 -9.98 -0.16
CA PRO A 622 -4.66 -9.26 1.11
C PRO A 622 -5.68 -8.13 1.32
N MET A 623 -6.61 -7.91 0.37
CA MET A 623 -7.71 -6.95 0.53
C MET A 623 -8.80 -7.40 1.51
N LEU A 624 -8.90 -8.70 1.82
CA LEU A 624 -9.86 -9.23 2.78
C LEU A 624 -9.22 -9.51 4.14
N ALA A 625 -10.07 -9.53 5.16
CA ALA A 625 -9.79 -10.04 6.49
C ALA A 625 -10.91 -10.99 6.93
N TYR A 626 -10.64 -11.79 7.95
CA TYR A 626 -11.47 -12.91 8.35
C TYR A 626 -11.59 -12.95 9.88
N HIS A 627 -12.77 -13.29 10.39
CA HIS A 627 -12.91 -13.75 11.77
C HIS A 627 -12.78 -15.27 11.78
N LEU A 628 -11.92 -15.76 12.66
CA LEU A 628 -11.72 -17.16 12.97
C LEU A 628 -12.31 -17.43 14.36
N LYS A 629 -13.29 -18.33 14.44
CA LYS A 629 -13.75 -18.92 15.70
C LYS A 629 -13.29 -20.37 15.77
N VAL A 630 -12.72 -20.74 16.91
CA VAL A 630 -12.26 -22.10 17.21
C VAL A 630 -12.97 -22.58 18.47
N SER A 631 -13.83 -23.58 18.36
CA SER A 631 -14.57 -24.14 19.51
C SER A 631 -14.14 -25.58 19.80
N ARG A 632 -13.94 -25.88 21.08
CA ARG A 632 -13.66 -27.25 21.57
C ARG A 632 -14.52 -27.58 22.80
N PRO A 633 -15.86 -27.58 22.66
CA PRO A 633 -16.77 -27.63 23.79
C PRO A 633 -16.54 -28.89 24.65
N SER A 634 -16.49 -28.71 25.96
CA SER A 634 -16.31 -29.74 27.01
C SER A 634 -14.87 -30.20 27.34
N CYS A 635 -13.81 -29.64 26.75
CA CYS A 635 -12.45 -29.84 27.28
C CYS A 635 -12.17 -28.83 28.41
N GLN A 636 -11.88 -29.28 29.64
CA GLN A 636 -11.57 -28.36 30.75
C GLN A 636 -10.11 -27.90 30.71
N ALA A 637 -9.89 -26.58 30.84
CA ALA A 637 -8.56 -25.96 30.73
C ALA A 637 -7.56 -26.33 31.87
N GLN A 638 -7.97 -27.14 32.85
CA GLN A 638 -7.11 -27.62 33.95
C GLN A 638 -6.60 -29.06 33.74
N ASP A 639 -7.21 -29.83 32.84
CA ASP A 639 -6.80 -31.22 32.54
C ASP A 639 -5.97 -31.34 31.25
N ASN A 640 -5.96 -30.30 30.39
CA ASN A 640 -5.18 -30.26 29.16
C ASN A 640 -3.70 -29.92 29.44
N LEU A 641 -2.78 -30.53 28.69
CA LEU A 641 -1.33 -30.24 28.69
C LEU A 641 -1.03 -28.83 28.17
N PHE A 642 -1.75 -28.39 27.13
CA PHE A 642 -1.63 -27.06 26.53
C PHE A 642 -2.95 -26.61 25.87
N ALA A 643 -3.12 -25.31 25.68
CA ALA A 643 -4.26 -24.74 24.96
C ALA A 643 -3.99 -24.75 23.44
N PRO A 644 -4.98 -25.08 22.58
CA PRO A 644 -4.75 -25.21 21.15
C PRO A 644 -4.32 -23.88 20.50
N PHE A 645 -3.42 -23.98 19.52
CA PHE A 645 -2.82 -22.83 18.82
C PHE A 645 -2.68 -23.08 17.31
N LEU A 646 -2.60 -21.98 16.55
CA LEU A 646 -2.59 -21.95 15.09
C LEU A 646 -1.39 -21.16 14.58
N ARG A 647 -0.74 -21.64 13.53
CA ARG A 647 0.12 -20.87 12.61
C ARG A 647 -0.62 -20.65 11.30
N GLN A 648 -0.97 -19.40 11.03
CA GLN A 648 -1.25 -18.93 9.68
C GLN A 648 0.07 -18.86 8.90
N SER A 649 0.07 -19.29 7.64
CA SER A 649 1.22 -19.15 6.74
C SER A 649 0.82 -18.97 5.28
N ILE A 650 1.62 -18.20 4.53
CA ILE A 650 1.54 -18.05 3.07
C ILE A 650 2.94 -18.20 2.48
N SER A 651 3.11 -19.23 1.65
CA SER A 651 4.36 -19.63 0.99
C SER A 651 4.99 -18.50 0.17
N SER A 652 4.22 -17.86 -0.71
CA SER A 652 4.67 -16.87 -1.71
C SER A 652 5.20 -15.55 -1.14
N MET A 653 5.13 -15.36 0.17
CA MET A 653 5.59 -14.17 0.90
C MET A 653 6.49 -14.49 2.10
N HIS A 654 6.62 -15.79 2.46
CA HIS A 654 7.02 -16.24 3.80
C HIS A 654 6.32 -15.43 4.93
N GLU A 655 5.03 -15.14 4.75
CA GLU A 655 4.21 -14.68 5.87
C GLU A 655 3.98 -15.88 6.79
N SER A 656 4.23 -15.68 8.09
CA SER A 656 3.79 -16.57 9.14
C SER A 656 3.31 -15.72 10.32
N LYS A 657 2.24 -16.15 10.99
CA LYS A 657 1.69 -15.52 12.19
C LYS A 657 1.09 -16.59 13.10
N PHE A 658 1.42 -16.52 14.38
CA PHE A 658 0.92 -17.45 15.38
C PHE A 658 -0.24 -16.83 16.19
N TYR A 659 -1.19 -17.66 16.57
CA TYR A 659 -2.32 -17.33 17.44
C TYR A 659 -2.41 -18.40 18.53
N VAL A 660 -2.39 -17.99 19.79
CA VAL A 660 -2.35 -18.87 20.98
C VAL A 660 -3.68 -18.87 21.72
N ASN A 661 -3.91 -19.88 22.57
CA ASN A 661 -5.06 -19.99 23.47
C ASN A 661 -6.44 -19.86 22.79
N LEU A 662 -6.65 -20.56 21.68
CA LEU A 662 -7.76 -20.29 20.76
C LEU A 662 -9.15 -20.83 21.15
N ALA A 663 -9.24 -21.78 22.08
CA ALA A 663 -10.49 -22.50 22.37
C ALA A 663 -11.32 -21.87 23.51
N GLY A 664 -11.47 -20.55 23.50
CA GLY A 664 -12.42 -19.83 24.37
C GLY A 664 -13.84 -19.83 23.80
N ASP A 665 -14.87 -19.84 24.66
CA ASP A 665 -16.27 -19.93 24.20
C ASP A 665 -16.78 -18.67 23.48
N GLU A 666 -16.24 -17.47 23.78
CA GLU A 666 -16.81 -16.19 23.31
C GLU A 666 -15.93 -15.37 22.33
N ASP A 667 -14.60 -15.52 22.32
CA ASP A 667 -13.70 -14.63 21.56
C ASP A 667 -13.52 -15.03 20.08
N GLU A 668 -13.77 -14.10 19.16
CA GLU A 668 -13.46 -14.24 17.73
C GLU A 668 -12.06 -13.67 17.41
N THR A 669 -11.24 -14.43 16.69
CA THR A 669 -9.84 -14.07 16.39
C THR A 669 -9.70 -13.40 15.02
N ASP A 670 -9.03 -12.24 14.98
CA ASP A 670 -8.77 -11.46 13.77
C ASP A 670 -7.65 -12.05 12.89
N VAL A 671 -8.04 -12.67 11.78
CA VAL A 671 -7.17 -13.29 10.77
C VAL A 671 -7.00 -12.37 9.56
N SER A 672 -5.76 -11.92 9.38
CA SER A 672 -5.34 -10.90 8.41
C SER A 672 -4.06 -11.35 7.73
N LEU A 673 -4.00 -11.22 6.39
CA LEU A 673 -2.92 -11.80 5.57
C LEU A 673 -2.27 -10.81 4.60
N HIS A 674 -1.00 -11.07 4.30
CA HIS A 674 -0.17 -10.41 3.30
C HIS A 674 0.12 -11.37 2.13
N GLY A 675 -0.27 -10.96 0.92
CA GLY A 675 -0.33 -11.82 -0.25
C GLY A 675 -0.24 -11.02 -1.55
N ARG A 676 -0.64 -11.63 -2.67
CA ARG A 676 -0.42 -11.04 -4.01
C ARG A 676 -1.21 -9.75 -4.21
N THR A 677 -0.48 -8.68 -4.49
CA THR A 677 -1.05 -7.34 -4.74
C THR A 677 -1.33 -7.08 -6.20
N ALA A 678 -2.25 -6.14 -6.42
CA ALA A 678 -2.48 -5.53 -7.72
C ALA A 678 -1.16 -5.00 -8.33
N PHE A 679 -1.03 -5.12 -9.66
CA PHE A 679 0.14 -4.70 -10.44
C PHE A 679 1.46 -5.46 -10.14
N SER A 680 1.46 -6.50 -9.29
CA SER A 680 2.66 -7.25 -8.88
C SER A 680 2.71 -8.72 -9.38
N SER A 681 1.81 -9.13 -10.26
CA SER A 681 1.54 -10.56 -10.58
C SER A 681 2.55 -11.26 -11.52
N ASN A 682 3.69 -10.64 -11.82
CA ASN A 682 4.53 -11.01 -12.98
C ASN A 682 5.51 -12.18 -12.79
N ALA A 683 5.60 -12.78 -11.60
CA ALA A 683 6.41 -13.98 -11.37
C ALA A 683 5.71 -14.95 -10.42
N ILE A 684 5.47 -16.17 -10.90
CA ILE A 684 5.23 -17.38 -10.09
C ILE A 684 6.22 -18.40 -10.66
N SER A 685 6.96 -19.13 -9.82
CA SER A 685 7.72 -20.28 -10.30
C SER A 685 6.75 -21.46 -10.49
N PRO A 686 6.87 -22.28 -11.55
CA PRO A 686 5.96 -23.42 -11.75
C PRO A 686 5.92 -24.46 -10.62
N ARG A 687 6.85 -24.38 -9.65
CA ARG A 687 6.86 -25.19 -8.41
C ARG A 687 5.88 -24.70 -7.34
N ASP A 688 5.45 -23.44 -7.39
CA ASP A 688 4.60 -22.84 -6.35
C ASP A 688 3.11 -23.24 -6.47
N HIS A 689 2.74 -24.04 -7.49
CA HIS A 689 1.34 -24.34 -7.80
C HIS A 689 0.64 -25.27 -6.81
N ASP A 690 1.35 -26.21 -6.18
CA ASP A 690 0.75 -27.12 -5.19
C ASP A 690 0.67 -26.49 -3.79
N HIS A 691 1.44 -25.42 -3.54
CA HIS A 691 1.57 -24.71 -2.25
C HIS A 691 0.87 -23.34 -2.25
N GLN A 692 -0.13 -23.14 -3.11
CA GLN A 692 -0.85 -21.86 -3.29
C GLN A 692 -1.98 -21.64 -2.26
N GLY A 693 -2.09 -20.39 -1.79
CA GLY A 693 -3.14 -19.91 -0.87
C GLY A 693 -2.78 -19.97 0.63
N LEU A 694 -3.80 -19.87 1.47
CA LEU A 694 -3.68 -19.86 2.94
C LEU A 694 -3.45 -21.27 3.48
N SER A 695 -2.35 -21.47 4.21
CA SER A 695 -2.07 -22.68 4.97
C SER A 695 -2.18 -22.41 6.48
N MET A 696 -2.92 -23.26 7.18
CA MET A 696 -3.21 -23.19 8.60
C MET A 696 -2.71 -24.47 9.28
N GLN A 697 -1.59 -24.37 10.00
CA GLN A 697 -1.02 -25.47 10.78
C GLN A 697 -1.49 -25.36 12.23
N ILE A 698 -2.12 -26.40 12.75
CA ILE A 698 -2.86 -26.39 14.01
C ILE A 698 -2.25 -27.42 14.96
N TRP A 699 -2.00 -26.99 16.20
CA TRP A 699 -1.60 -27.86 17.30
C TRP A 699 -2.70 -27.86 18.35
N MET A 700 -3.09 -29.05 18.80
CA MET A 700 -4.14 -29.23 19.79
C MET A 700 -3.81 -30.43 20.68
N ASP A 701 -4.20 -30.37 21.96
CA ASP A 701 -3.94 -31.47 22.87
C ASP A 701 -4.75 -32.72 22.47
N PRO A 702 -4.10 -33.85 22.13
CA PRO A 702 -4.79 -35.07 21.71
C PRO A 702 -5.35 -35.89 22.89
N THR A 703 -5.13 -35.51 24.15
CA THR A 703 -5.70 -36.18 25.33
C THR A 703 -7.21 -35.98 25.45
N CYS A 704 -7.71 -34.77 25.18
CA CYS A 704 -9.16 -34.53 25.17
C CYS A 704 -9.79 -35.20 23.92
N PRO A 705 -10.82 -36.06 24.08
CA PRO A 705 -11.39 -36.82 22.96
C PRO A 705 -12.39 -36.02 22.10
N GLN A 706 -12.58 -34.72 22.36
CA GLN A 706 -13.49 -33.87 21.58
C GLN A 706 -12.78 -33.31 20.33
N PRO A 707 -13.45 -33.31 19.17
CA PRO A 707 -12.93 -32.72 17.94
C PRO A 707 -12.79 -31.19 18.08
N LEU A 708 -11.98 -30.59 17.22
CA LEU A 708 -11.83 -29.13 17.13
C LEU A 708 -12.72 -28.60 16.01
N GLU A 709 -13.67 -27.74 16.34
CA GLU A 709 -14.52 -27.04 15.37
C GLU A 709 -13.87 -25.71 14.97
N ILE A 710 -13.84 -25.43 13.66
CA ILE A 710 -13.19 -24.26 13.08
C ILE A 710 -14.13 -23.58 12.09
N ASP A 711 -14.51 -22.35 12.43
CA ASP A 711 -15.39 -21.49 11.65
C ASP A 711 -14.62 -20.25 11.18
N LEU A 712 -14.47 -20.08 9.87
CA LEU A 712 -13.79 -18.95 9.23
C LEU A 712 -14.77 -18.18 8.34
N ALA A 713 -15.03 -16.92 8.69
CA ALA A 713 -15.93 -16.01 7.98
C ALA A 713 -15.19 -14.75 7.52
N ILE A 714 -15.71 -14.04 6.51
CA ILE A 714 -15.14 -12.75 6.07
C ILE A 714 -15.58 -11.65 7.03
N ASP A 715 -14.62 -10.94 7.63
CA ASP A 715 -14.87 -9.66 8.29
C ASP A 715 -15.04 -8.57 7.21
N TRP A 716 -16.29 -8.31 6.85
CA TRP A 716 -16.63 -7.24 5.90
C TRP A 716 -16.35 -5.82 6.43
N TYR A 717 -16.26 -5.64 7.75
CA TYR A 717 -15.98 -4.34 8.36
C TYR A 717 -14.48 -4.04 8.33
N GLY A 718 -13.63 -4.91 8.89
CA GLY A 718 -12.17 -4.82 8.81
C GLY A 718 -11.61 -4.88 7.40
N SER A 719 -12.24 -5.65 6.50
CA SER A 719 -11.91 -5.62 5.07
C SER A 719 -12.08 -4.23 4.44
N ALA A 720 -12.98 -3.38 4.94
CA ALA A 720 -13.22 -2.06 4.35
C ALA A 720 -12.01 -1.14 4.45
N GLY A 721 -11.29 -1.13 5.58
CA GLY A 721 -10.06 -0.38 5.78
C GLY A 721 -8.93 -0.88 4.86
N ARG A 722 -8.74 -2.20 4.78
CA ARG A 722 -7.77 -2.85 3.88
C ARG A 722 -8.03 -2.51 2.41
N LEU A 723 -9.30 -2.57 1.98
CA LEU A 723 -9.76 -2.15 0.65
C LEU A 723 -9.49 -0.67 0.40
N GLY A 724 -9.85 0.21 1.33
CA GLY A 724 -9.71 1.66 1.17
C GLY A 724 -8.25 2.12 1.05
N PHE A 725 -7.38 1.61 1.94
CA PHE A 725 -5.95 1.92 1.93
C PHE A 725 -5.27 1.47 0.63
N ARG A 726 -5.43 0.20 0.25
CA ARG A 726 -4.81 -0.38 -0.95
C ARG A 726 -5.31 0.21 -2.27
N ASN A 727 -6.50 0.82 -2.31
CA ASN A 727 -7.10 1.36 -3.52
C ASN A 727 -7.22 2.89 -3.59
N GLY A 728 -6.58 3.65 -2.68
CA GLY A 728 -6.74 5.11 -2.62
C GLY A 728 -6.49 5.85 -3.95
N MET A 729 -5.54 5.36 -4.76
CA MET A 729 -5.21 5.93 -6.07
C MET A 729 -6.34 5.80 -7.11
N MET A 730 -7.20 4.79 -6.98
CA MET A 730 -8.40 4.62 -7.81
C MET A 730 -9.34 5.82 -7.70
N LEU A 731 -9.54 6.34 -6.49
CA LEU A 731 -10.40 7.50 -6.25
C LEU A 731 -9.83 8.78 -6.89
N ALA A 732 -8.51 8.96 -6.86
CA ALA A 732 -7.84 10.09 -7.52
C ALA A 732 -7.97 10.03 -9.06
N ALA A 733 -7.77 8.85 -9.66
CA ALA A 733 -7.94 8.65 -11.10
C ALA A 733 -9.40 8.84 -11.54
N PHE A 734 -10.35 8.23 -10.82
CA PHE A 734 -11.77 8.29 -11.19
C PHE A 734 -12.42 9.66 -10.92
N ALA A 735 -11.85 10.48 -10.03
CA ALA A 735 -12.26 11.89 -9.88
C ALA A 735 -12.12 12.66 -11.21
N ILE A 736 -11.01 12.43 -11.91
CA ILE A 736 -10.74 13.04 -13.21
C ILE A 736 -11.66 12.47 -14.29
N VAL A 737 -11.84 11.15 -14.34
CA VAL A 737 -12.82 10.48 -15.24
C VAL A 737 -14.20 11.13 -15.13
N LEU A 738 -14.68 11.37 -13.91
CA LEU A 738 -15.99 11.97 -13.66
C LEU A 738 -16.03 13.47 -14.02
N VAL A 739 -15.06 14.28 -13.57
CA VAL A 739 -15.03 15.73 -13.83
C VAL A 739 -14.86 16.03 -15.33
N VAL A 740 -14.02 15.28 -16.05
CA VAL A 740 -13.84 15.42 -17.50
C VAL A 740 -15.10 14.95 -18.26
N SER A 741 -15.77 13.89 -17.81
CA SER A 741 -17.06 13.45 -18.38
C SER A 741 -18.18 14.48 -18.20
N ILE A 742 -18.27 15.11 -17.02
CA ILE A 742 -19.22 16.19 -16.75
C ILE A 742 -18.90 17.41 -17.63
N PHE A 743 -17.62 17.79 -17.75
CA PHE A 743 -17.20 18.89 -18.62
C PHE A 743 -17.52 18.60 -20.09
N ALA A 744 -17.31 17.38 -20.58
CA ALA A 744 -17.69 16.96 -21.93
C ALA A 744 -19.21 17.08 -22.19
N ALA A 745 -20.05 16.72 -21.22
CA ALA A 745 -21.50 16.92 -21.28
C ALA A 745 -21.88 18.42 -21.33
N GLN A 746 -21.26 19.25 -20.48
CA GLN A 746 -21.49 20.71 -20.49
C GLN A 746 -21.08 21.35 -21.83
N VAL A 747 -19.93 20.96 -22.39
CA VAL A 747 -19.44 21.39 -23.72
C VAL A 747 -20.40 20.92 -24.82
N GLN A 748 -20.92 19.69 -24.75
CA GLN A 748 -21.88 19.18 -25.72
C GLN A 748 -23.20 19.98 -25.68
N CYS A 749 -23.71 20.29 -24.48
CA CYS A 749 -24.88 21.14 -24.30
C CYS A 749 -24.66 22.55 -24.86
N TYR A 750 -23.50 23.16 -24.58
CA TYR A 750 -23.14 24.50 -25.04
C TYR A 750 -22.97 24.58 -26.56
N ASN A 751 -22.33 23.58 -27.17
CA ASN A 751 -22.17 23.49 -28.62
C ASN A 751 -23.52 23.37 -29.34
N LYS A 752 -24.46 22.58 -28.80
CA LYS A 752 -25.82 22.42 -29.36
C LYS A 752 -26.71 23.65 -29.12
N THR A 753 -26.84 24.10 -27.87
CA THR A 753 -27.88 25.08 -27.45
C THR A 753 -27.38 26.51 -27.29
N GLY A 754 -26.08 26.73 -27.08
CA GLY A 754 -25.54 28.02 -26.64
C GLY A 754 -25.69 28.29 -25.13
N VAL A 755 -26.29 27.37 -24.36
CA VAL A 755 -26.36 27.41 -22.89
C VAL A 755 -25.26 26.54 -22.31
N PHE A 756 -24.46 27.07 -21.39
CA PHE A 756 -23.50 26.28 -20.63
C PHE A 756 -24.13 25.92 -19.27
N PRO A 757 -24.56 24.66 -19.06
CA PRO A 757 -25.25 24.25 -17.84
C PRO A 757 -24.31 24.28 -16.63
N HIS A 758 -24.84 24.51 -15.41
CA HIS A 758 -24.02 24.49 -14.19
C HIS A 758 -23.50 23.08 -13.88
N PHE A 759 -22.45 22.95 -13.06
CA PHE A 759 -21.79 21.65 -12.85
C PHE A 759 -22.77 20.55 -12.42
N GLY A 760 -23.62 20.82 -11.42
CA GLY A 760 -24.72 19.93 -11.02
C GLY A 760 -25.71 19.51 -12.14
N GLN A 761 -25.94 20.33 -13.18
CA GLN A 761 -26.75 19.95 -14.35
C GLN A 761 -26.00 19.01 -15.29
N GLY A 762 -24.68 19.16 -15.41
CA GLY A 762 -23.81 18.19 -16.09
C GLY A 762 -23.75 16.88 -15.33
N LEU A 763 -23.57 16.92 -14.00
CA LEU A 763 -23.66 15.76 -13.10
C LEU A 763 -25.01 15.04 -13.23
N ALA A 764 -26.13 15.76 -13.22
CA ALA A 764 -27.47 15.17 -13.39
C ALA A 764 -27.66 14.52 -14.77
N PHE A 765 -27.01 15.02 -15.83
CA PHE A 765 -26.95 14.35 -17.12
C PHE A 765 -26.08 13.08 -17.05
N CYS A 766 -24.90 13.15 -16.43
CA CYS A 766 -24.00 12.01 -16.30
C CYS A 766 -24.62 10.86 -15.47
N ILE A 767 -25.29 11.17 -14.35
CA ILE A 767 -26.03 10.18 -13.53
C ILE A 767 -27.11 9.47 -14.35
N ARG A 768 -27.82 10.16 -15.25
CA ARG A 768 -28.91 9.56 -16.06
C ARG A 768 -28.48 8.94 -17.39
N ARG A 769 -27.27 9.23 -17.89
CA ARG A 769 -26.88 8.87 -19.27
C ARG A 769 -25.44 8.42 -19.47
N THR A 770 -24.50 8.84 -18.62
CA THR A 770 -23.08 8.45 -18.72
C THR A 770 -22.78 7.29 -17.79
N LEU A 771 -23.03 7.42 -16.48
CA LEU A 771 -22.75 6.37 -15.49
C LEU A 771 -23.47 5.03 -15.81
N PRO A 772 -24.75 5.00 -16.24
CA PRO A 772 -25.41 3.75 -16.65
C PRO A 772 -24.81 3.06 -17.88
N VAL A 773 -23.90 3.73 -18.61
CA VAL A 773 -23.13 3.16 -19.73
C VAL A 773 -21.70 2.83 -19.29
N MET A 774 -21.08 3.67 -18.46
CA MET A 774 -19.75 3.42 -17.91
C MET A 774 -19.75 2.17 -17.00
N ILE A 775 -20.69 2.05 -16.06
CA ILE A 775 -20.76 0.96 -15.08
C ILE A 775 -20.70 -0.46 -15.72
N PRO A 776 -21.52 -0.81 -16.72
CA PRO A 776 -21.40 -2.14 -17.35
C PRO A 776 -20.11 -2.31 -18.15
N ILE A 777 -19.56 -1.25 -18.76
CA ILE A 777 -18.25 -1.32 -19.44
C ILE A 777 -17.14 -1.57 -18.42
N VAL A 778 -17.18 -0.90 -17.27
CA VAL A 778 -16.24 -1.05 -16.14
C VAL A 778 -16.24 -2.48 -15.62
N ALA A 779 -17.44 -3.02 -15.34
CA ALA A 779 -17.59 -4.41 -14.89
C ALA A 779 -17.05 -5.41 -15.92
N LEU A 780 -17.39 -5.23 -17.21
CA LEU A 780 -16.90 -6.10 -18.28
C LEU A 780 -15.37 -6.02 -18.45
N CYS A 781 -14.77 -4.83 -18.34
CA CYS A 781 -13.31 -4.68 -18.36
C CYS A 781 -12.65 -5.37 -17.17
N SER A 782 -13.23 -5.25 -15.97
CA SER A 782 -12.69 -5.88 -14.76
C SER A 782 -12.80 -7.41 -14.80
N ILE A 783 -13.90 -7.95 -15.33
CA ILE A 783 -14.06 -9.40 -15.54
C ILE A 783 -13.06 -9.90 -16.59
N TYR A 784 -12.91 -9.17 -17.70
CA TYR A 784 -11.97 -9.52 -18.76
C TYR A 784 -10.51 -9.50 -18.29
N GLN A 785 -10.13 -8.55 -17.43
CA GLN A 785 -8.80 -8.49 -16.84
C GLN A 785 -8.41 -9.79 -16.11
N CYS A 786 -9.33 -10.36 -15.32
CA CYS A 786 -9.09 -11.62 -14.61
C CYS A 786 -8.97 -12.81 -15.59
N VAL A 787 -9.94 -12.96 -16.51
CA VAL A 787 -10.00 -14.08 -17.47
C VAL A 787 -8.80 -14.10 -18.44
N SER A 788 -8.25 -12.93 -18.77
CA SER A 788 -7.18 -12.81 -19.79
C SER A 788 -5.83 -13.40 -19.36
N MET A 789 -5.58 -13.70 -18.09
CA MET A 789 -4.39 -14.45 -17.66
C MET A 789 -4.60 -15.98 -17.67
N GLU A 790 -5.83 -16.43 -17.47
CA GLU A 790 -6.13 -17.84 -17.19
C GLU A 790 -6.35 -18.69 -18.46
N THR A 791 -6.60 -18.07 -19.61
CA THR A 791 -7.20 -18.76 -20.77
C THR A 791 -6.46 -18.65 -22.12
N LEU A 792 -5.37 -17.86 -22.24
CA LEU A 792 -4.73 -17.60 -23.54
C LEU A 792 -3.19 -17.70 -23.53
N PRO A 793 -2.62 -18.91 -23.44
CA PRO A 793 -1.27 -19.20 -23.93
C PRO A 793 -1.26 -19.25 -25.47
N LEU A 794 -1.56 -18.11 -26.11
CA LEU A 794 -1.32 -17.94 -27.54
C LEU A 794 0.15 -17.61 -27.75
N ASP A 795 0.84 -18.42 -28.55
CA ASP A 795 2.15 -18.04 -29.11
C ASP A 795 2.04 -16.61 -29.70
N PRO A 796 2.97 -15.70 -29.37
CA PRO A 796 2.89 -14.31 -29.82
C PRO A 796 3.07 -14.24 -31.33
N LEU A 797 1.96 -14.13 -32.05
CA LEU A 797 1.94 -13.71 -33.44
C LEU A 797 2.67 -12.37 -33.57
N ASP A 798 3.62 -12.32 -34.50
CA ASP A 798 4.73 -11.38 -34.68
C ASP A 798 4.30 -9.89 -34.80
N VAL A 799 3.82 -9.33 -33.70
CA VAL A 799 3.24 -7.99 -33.56
C VAL A 799 3.61 -7.45 -32.17
N ASP A 800 4.53 -6.47 -32.13
CA ASP A 800 5.10 -5.87 -30.90
C ASP A 800 4.11 -5.12 -29.97
N LEU A 801 2.81 -5.35 -30.11
CA LEU A 801 1.76 -4.71 -29.32
C LEU A 801 1.29 -5.60 -28.15
N VAL A 802 2.24 -6.20 -27.43
CA VAL A 802 1.97 -6.90 -26.17
C VAL A 802 1.47 -5.87 -25.15
N ILE A 803 0.16 -5.91 -24.87
CA ILE A 803 -0.47 -5.06 -23.87
C ILE A 803 -0.31 -5.75 -22.50
N PRO A 804 0.43 -5.16 -21.53
CA PRO A 804 0.52 -5.72 -20.18
C PRO A 804 -0.82 -5.53 -19.45
N TRP A 805 -1.70 -6.55 -19.47
CA TRP A 805 -3.01 -6.48 -18.82
C TRP A 805 -2.94 -6.38 -17.28
N HIS A 806 -1.79 -6.72 -16.67
CA HIS A 806 -1.50 -6.47 -15.26
C HIS A 806 -1.36 -4.97 -14.92
N ASP A 807 -1.02 -4.12 -15.90
CA ASP A 807 -0.85 -2.66 -15.75
C ASP A 807 -2.15 -1.86 -15.88
N ILE A 808 -3.25 -2.54 -16.24
CA ILE A 808 -4.51 -1.91 -16.64
C ILE A 808 -5.51 -1.89 -15.47
N LEU A 809 -6.37 -0.88 -15.47
CA LEU A 809 -7.49 -0.70 -14.54
C LEU A 809 -7.03 -0.83 -13.08
N ALA A 810 -7.46 -1.88 -12.37
CA ALA A 810 -7.22 -2.05 -10.94
C ALA A 810 -6.05 -2.98 -10.62
N GLY A 811 -5.39 -3.55 -11.64
CA GLY A 811 -4.22 -4.43 -11.51
C GLY A 811 -4.46 -5.77 -10.78
N ASN A 812 -5.67 -6.02 -10.27
CA ASN A 812 -6.03 -7.23 -9.52
C ASN A 812 -6.47 -8.35 -10.49
N THR A 813 -5.94 -9.55 -10.29
CA THR A 813 -6.20 -10.74 -11.12
C THR A 813 -7.34 -11.62 -10.58
N ASP A 814 -7.75 -11.47 -9.33
CA ASP A 814 -8.80 -12.30 -8.70
C ASP A 814 -10.19 -11.94 -9.25
N PRO A 815 -10.92 -12.89 -9.89
CA PRO A 815 -12.28 -12.68 -10.41
C PRO A 815 -13.30 -12.16 -9.40
N PHE A 816 -13.10 -12.40 -8.09
CA PHE A 816 -14.03 -11.97 -7.05
C PHE A 816 -14.19 -10.44 -6.97
N PHE A 817 -13.14 -9.67 -7.27
CA PHE A 817 -13.11 -8.22 -7.07
C PHE A 817 -13.62 -7.40 -8.28
N TRP A 818 -14.28 -8.02 -9.26
CA TRP A 818 -14.85 -7.34 -10.45
C TRP A 818 -15.74 -6.12 -10.13
N TRP A 819 -16.34 -6.10 -8.93
CA TRP A 819 -17.22 -5.05 -8.44
C TRP A 819 -16.47 -3.84 -7.86
N LEU A 820 -15.19 -3.99 -7.52
CA LEU A 820 -14.40 -2.96 -6.81
C LEU A 820 -14.23 -1.67 -7.64
N PRO A 821 -13.92 -1.70 -8.95
CA PRO A 821 -13.93 -0.50 -9.80
C PRO A 821 -15.32 0.16 -9.93
N VAL A 822 -16.39 -0.64 -9.88
CA VAL A 822 -17.78 -0.14 -9.91
C VAL A 822 -18.12 0.58 -8.60
N ALA A 823 -17.74 0.03 -7.45
CA ALA A 823 -17.87 0.66 -6.14
C ALA A 823 -17.06 1.96 -6.06
N GLY A 824 -15.82 1.97 -6.55
CA GLY A 824 -14.99 3.17 -6.66
C GLY A 824 -15.65 4.30 -7.44
N LEU A 825 -16.30 3.98 -8.58
CA LEU A 825 -17.08 4.96 -9.36
C LEU A 825 -18.33 5.47 -8.63
N ALA A 826 -18.98 4.64 -7.81
CA ALA A 826 -20.12 5.08 -7.00
C ALA A 826 -19.68 6.04 -5.88
N VAL A 827 -18.63 5.67 -5.13
CA VAL A 827 -18.08 6.46 -4.02
C VAL A 827 -17.53 7.81 -4.52
N ILE A 828 -16.73 7.83 -5.59
CA ILE A 828 -16.19 9.09 -6.11
C ILE A 828 -17.29 10.01 -6.68
N THR A 829 -18.41 9.46 -7.12
CA THR A 829 -19.58 10.26 -7.56
C THR A 829 -20.21 11.02 -6.39
N GLY A 830 -20.31 10.43 -5.20
CA GLY A 830 -20.75 11.16 -4.00
C GLY A 830 -19.71 12.18 -3.52
N ILE A 831 -18.43 11.79 -3.43
CA ILE A 831 -17.34 12.69 -2.99
C ILE A 831 -17.25 13.93 -3.90
N MET A 832 -17.25 13.76 -5.23
CA MET A 832 -17.21 14.90 -6.17
C MET A 832 -18.49 15.74 -6.14
N SER A 833 -19.63 15.15 -5.81
CA SER A 833 -20.89 15.89 -5.59
C SER A 833 -20.82 16.77 -4.33
N LEU A 834 -20.25 16.25 -3.24
CA LEU A 834 -20.00 16.98 -2.00
C LEU A 834 -19.00 18.13 -2.22
N ILE A 835 -17.86 17.85 -2.87
CA ILE A 835 -16.84 18.86 -3.21
C ILE A 835 -17.45 19.97 -4.08
N TRP A 836 -18.28 19.65 -5.08
CA TRP A 836 -18.98 20.69 -5.86
C TRP A 836 -19.88 21.58 -4.99
N ILE A 837 -20.66 21.00 -4.06
CA ILE A 837 -21.53 21.76 -3.15
C ILE A 837 -20.71 22.66 -2.23
N MET A 838 -19.62 22.14 -1.65
CA MET A 838 -18.69 22.93 -0.83
C MET A 838 -18.08 24.10 -1.63
N VAL A 839 -17.63 23.84 -2.86
CA VAL A 839 -17.02 24.85 -3.73
C VAL A 839 -18.03 25.93 -4.16
N ASP A 840 -19.26 25.58 -4.54
CA ASP A 840 -20.25 26.60 -4.90
C ASP A 840 -20.66 27.45 -3.69
N SER A 841 -20.77 26.82 -2.52
CA SER A 841 -21.10 27.47 -1.24
C SER A 841 -19.98 28.41 -0.79
N ALA A 842 -18.73 27.99 -0.85
CA ALA A 842 -17.56 28.83 -0.56
C ALA A 842 -17.47 30.01 -1.53
N LEU A 843 -17.65 29.78 -2.84
CA LEU A 843 -17.73 30.85 -3.84
C LEU A 843 -18.92 31.80 -3.59
N GLN A 844 -20.04 31.32 -3.06
CA GLN A 844 -21.19 32.13 -2.68
C GLN A 844 -20.90 33.01 -1.46
N GLY A 845 -20.34 32.44 -0.39
CA GLY A 845 -19.91 33.17 0.80
C GLY A 845 -18.91 34.28 0.45
N CYS A 846 -17.85 33.93 -0.30
CA CYS A 846 -16.87 34.91 -0.78
C CYS A 846 -17.51 36.00 -1.67
N ALA A 847 -18.50 35.66 -2.51
CA ALA A 847 -19.23 36.63 -3.33
C ALA A 847 -20.23 37.49 -2.55
N ILE A 848 -20.67 37.08 -1.35
CA ILE A 848 -21.47 37.90 -0.43
C ILE A 848 -20.55 38.84 0.34
N ILE A 849 -19.47 38.32 0.95
CA ILE A 849 -18.47 39.09 1.69
C ILE A 849 -17.87 40.20 0.81
N THR A 850 -17.47 39.89 -0.44
CA THR A 850 -16.92 40.90 -1.36
C THR A 850 -17.97 41.91 -1.87
N LYS A 851 -19.27 41.60 -1.85
CA LYS A 851 -20.34 42.60 -2.07
C LYS A 851 -20.51 43.50 -0.84
N GLN A 852 -20.51 42.93 0.37
CA GLN A 852 -20.61 43.69 1.63
C GLN A 852 -19.41 44.63 1.81
N ALA A 853 -18.18 44.17 1.54
CA ALA A 853 -16.99 45.02 1.54
C ALA A 853 -17.06 46.16 0.51
N GLN A 854 -17.63 45.93 -0.68
CA GLN A 854 -17.87 46.97 -1.69
C GLN A 854 -18.94 48.01 -1.28
N LEU A 855 -19.83 47.66 -0.35
CA LEU A 855 -20.83 48.57 0.22
C LEU A 855 -20.28 49.34 1.44
N MET A 856 -19.55 48.64 2.31
CA MET A 856 -18.97 49.20 3.54
C MET A 856 -17.79 50.14 3.27
N TRP A 857 -17.02 49.90 2.19
CA TRP A 857 -15.89 50.76 1.82
C TRP A 857 -16.02 51.25 0.36
N PRO A 858 -16.73 52.37 0.10
CA PRO A 858 -17.02 52.91 -1.24
C PRO A 858 -15.81 53.44 -2.07
N SER A 859 -14.83 52.57 -2.31
CA SER A 859 -13.75 52.66 -3.30
C SER A 859 -12.91 53.95 -3.35
N HIS A 860 -11.74 53.90 -2.70
CA HIS A 860 -10.52 54.54 -3.23
C HIS A 860 -9.43 53.53 -3.61
N TRP A 861 -9.35 52.38 -2.91
CA TRP A 861 -8.36 51.32 -3.17
C TRP A 861 -8.70 50.42 -4.38
N TRP A 862 -9.97 50.15 -4.64
CA TRP A 862 -10.40 49.07 -5.56
C TRP A 862 -10.70 49.54 -7.00
N SER A 863 -10.38 50.78 -7.37
CA SER A 863 -10.81 51.37 -8.65
C SER A 863 -9.68 52.08 -9.41
N ARG A 864 -8.69 51.31 -9.91
CA ARG A 864 -7.78 51.78 -10.97
C ARG A 864 -8.52 51.95 -12.30
N LYS A 865 -9.29 53.03 -12.44
CA LYS A 865 -10.10 53.35 -13.64
C LYS A 865 -9.28 53.78 -14.86
N ASN A 866 -8.01 54.15 -14.70
CA ASN A 866 -7.22 54.86 -15.73
C ASN A 866 -6.16 53.99 -16.45
N GLU A 867 -6.09 52.68 -16.24
CA GLU A 867 -5.17 51.81 -17.00
C GLU A 867 -5.68 51.56 -18.43
N LYS A 868 -4.89 51.95 -19.45
CA LYS A 868 -5.20 51.65 -20.85
C LYS A 868 -5.15 50.13 -21.12
N PRO A 869 -5.94 49.60 -22.07
CA PRO A 869 -5.96 48.16 -22.37
C PRO A 869 -4.57 47.63 -22.76
N ASP A 870 -3.78 48.42 -23.49
CA ASP A 870 -2.45 48.03 -23.96
C ASP A 870 -1.43 47.98 -22.81
N GLN A 871 -1.44 48.98 -21.91
CA GLN A 871 -0.65 48.96 -20.68
C GLN A 871 -0.99 47.75 -19.79
N ARG A 872 -2.28 47.41 -19.74
CA ARG A 872 -2.76 46.25 -18.98
C ARG A 872 -2.31 44.92 -19.61
N PHE A 873 -2.23 44.84 -20.93
CA PHE A 873 -1.66 43.70 -21.66
C PHE A 873 -0.13 43.62 -21.50
N GLN A 874 0.59 44.73 -21.68
CA GLN A 874 2.03 44.83 -21.50
C GLN A 874 2.47 44.40 -20.10
N ARG A 875 1.83 44.91 -19.04
CA ARG A 875 2.14 44.46 -17.66
C ARG A 875 1.90 42.96 -17.49
N ARG A 876 0.82 42.41 -18.05
CA ARG A 876 0.51 40.98 -17.95
C ARG A 876 1.55 40.11 -18.64
N ALA A 877 1.88 40.44 -19.88
CA ALA A 877 2.95 39.79 -20.63
C ALA A 877 4.28 39.87 -19.85
N ALA A 878 4.62 41.02 -19.26
CA ALA A 878 5.80 41.18 -18.42
C ALA A 878 5.75 40.32 -17.15
N THR A 879 4.63 40.29 -16.41
CA THR A 879 4.51 39.44 -15.20
C THR A 879 4.55 37.95 -15.53
N THR A 880 3.93 37.53 -16.63
CA THR A 880 3.94 36.13 -17.08
C THR A 880 5.34 35.73 -17.58
N LEU A 881 6.05 36.63 -18.27
CA LEU A 881 7.45 36.42 -18.68
C LEU A 881 8.40 36.33 -17.47
N VAL A 882 8.29 37.25 -16.51
CA VAL A 882 9.07 37.20 -15.26
C VAL A 882 8.80 35.91 -14.50
N LEU A 883 7.54 35.44 -14.45
CA LEU A 883 7.20 34.19 -13.79
C LEU A 883 7.75 32.96 -14.53
N PHE A 884 7.79 32.97 -15.87
CA PHE A 884 8.45 31.91 -16.65
C PHE A 884 9.97 31.93 -16.50
N VAL A 885 10.61 33.10 -16.39
CA VAL A 885 12.04 33.19 -16.05
C VAL A 885 12.28 32.63 -14.65
N LEU A 886 11.49 33.02 -13.65
CA LEU A 886 11.58 32.47 -12.29
C LEU A 886 11.36 30.95 -12.25
N VAL A 887 10.45 30.40 -13.07
CA VAL A 887 10.27 28.95 -13.18
C VAL A 887 11.49 28.28 -13.83
N ALA A 888 12.05 28.87 -14.89
CA ALA A 888 13.23 28.34 -15.55
C ALA A 888 14.51 28.39 -14.70
N THR A 889 14.56 29.20 -13.64
CA THR A 889 15.78 29.41 -12.82
C THR A 889 15.69 28.94 -11.38
N CYS A 890 14.56 29.11 -10.68
CA CYS A 890 14.52 28.98 -9.21
C CYS A 890 13.27 28.30 -8.64
N ILE A 891 12.09 28.46 -9.27
CA ILE A 891 10.78 28.14 -8.67
C ILE A 891 10.16 26.92 -9.37
N PRO A 892 9.77 25.85 -8.65
CA PRO A 892 9.12 24.69 -9.25
C PRO A 892 7.78 25.08 -9.87
N TYR A 893 7.44 24.46 -11.01
CA TYR A 893 6.23 24.80 -11.76
C TYR A 893 4.93 24.59 -10.94
N GLN A 894 4.98 23.71 -9.94
CA GLN A 894 3.93 23.38 -8.99
C GLN A 894 3.54 24.58 -8.10
N PHE A 895 4.49 25.45 -7.71
CA PHE A 895 4.18 26.71 -7.02
C PHE A 895 3.32 27.62 -7.91
N VAL A 896 3.71 27.73 -9.18
CA VAL A 896 2.98 28.55 -10.16
C VAL A 896 1.61 27.97 -10.48
N PHE A 897 1.45 26.64 -10.43
CA PHE A 897 0.13 25.99 -10.49
C PHE A 897 -0.79 26.43 -9.33
N VAL A 898 -0.28 26.46 -8.09
CA VAL A 898 -1.03 26.94 -6.93
C VAL A 898 -1.38 28.43 -7.04
N VAL A 899 -0.44 29.28 -7.52
CA VAL A 899 -0.73 30.70 -7.80
C VAL A 899 -1.82 30.85 -8.87
N ALA A 900 -1.76 30.08 -9.95
CA ALA A 900 -2.78 30.09 -11.01
C ALA A 900 -4.16 29.64 -10.49
N PHE A 901 -4.19 28.62 -9.63
CA PHE A 901 -5.40 28.14 -8.95
C PHE A 901 -6.03 29.22 -8.07
N LEU A 902 -5.25 29.91 -7.23
CA LEU A 902 -5.73 31.02 -6.38
C LEU A 902 -6.25 32.21 -7.23
N VAL A 903 -5.56 32.57 -8.31
CA VAL A 903 -6.02 33.60 -9.27
C VAL A 903 -7.32 33.19 -9.97
N HIS A 904 -7.51 31.89 -10.22
CA HIS A 904 -8.76 31.36 -10.79
C HIS A 904 -9.92 31.40 -9.79
N ILE A 905 -9.70 31.07 -8.50
CA ILE A 905 -10.71 31.26 -7.43
C ILE A 905 -11.17 32.72 -7.39
N ILE A 906 -10.23 33.67 -7.34
CA ILE A 906 -10.54 35.12 -7.36
C ILE A 906 -11.32 35.51 -8.62
N THR A 907 -11.03 34.87 -9.76
CA THR A 907 -11.75 35.08 -11.02
C THR A 907 -13.18 34.52 -11.00
N CYS A 908 -13.41 33.37 -10.34
CA CYS A 908 -14.73 32.80 -10.08
C CYS A 908 -15.58 33.69 -9.15
N VAL A 909 -15.00 34.16 -8.02
CA VAL A 909 -15.69 35.07 -7.09
C VAL A 909 -16.10 36.37 -7.81
N HIS A 910 -15.18 37.01 -8.55
CA HIS A 910 -15.52 38.21 -9.33
C HIS A 910 -16.58 37.97 -10.42
N ALA A 911 -16.70 36.75 -10.96
CA ALA A 911 -17.79 36.39 -11.86
C ALA A 911 -19.14 36.26 -11.12
N LYS A 912 -19.19 35.56 -9.99
CA LYS A 912 -20.40 35.40 -9.16
C LYS A 912 -20.88 36.74 -8.58
N VAL A 913 -19.96 37.64 -8.21
CA VAL A 913 -20.26 39.03 -7.80
C VAL A 913 -20.91 39.83 -8.94
N ARG A 914 -20.41 39.72 -10.18
CA ARG A 914 -20.99 40.42 -11.34
C ARG A 914 -22.35 39.85 -11.75
N LEU A 915 -22.58 38.56 -11.54
CA LEU A 915 -23.86 37.90 -11.86
C LEU A 915 -25.03 38.63 -11.19
N GLY A 916 -24.91 38.89 -9.88
CA GLY A 916 -25.85 39.70 -9.11
C GLY A 916 -25.81 41.22 -9.39
N LYS A 917 -25.28 41.64 -10.55
CA LYS A 917 -25.37 43.00 -11.11
C LYS A 917 -25.84 42.99 -12.58
N SER A 918 -25.98 41.82 -13.23
CA SER A 918 -26.51 41.67 -14.60
C SER A 918 -26.78 40.20 -14.95
N GLU A 919 -28.06 39.84 -15.16
CA GLU A 919 -28.51 38.47 -15.48
C GLU A 919 -28.38 38.10 -16.97
N ASN A 920 -27.33 38.60 -17.65
CA ASN A 920 -27.08 38.26 -19.04
C ASN A 920 -26.67 36.78 -19.17
N GLN A 921 -27.30 36.02 -20.08
CA GLN A 921 -26.99 34.60 -20.32
C GLN A 921 -25.50 34.34 -20.59
N SER A 922 -24.78 35.28 -21.20
CA SER A 922 -23.32 35.18 -21.41
C SER A 922 -22.51 35.26 -20.09
N ALA A 923 -23.00 35.98 -19.08
CA ALA A 923 -22.41 36.03 -17.75
C ALA A 923 -22.71 34.76 -16.94
N ILE A 924 -23.95 34.25 -17.04
CA ILE A 924 -24.38 32.96 -16.46
C ILE A 924 -23.50 31.82 -17.02
N ASN A 925 -23.46 31.69 -18.35
CA ASN A 925 -22.66 30.70 -19.06
C ASN A 925 -21.17 30.76 -18.65
N ARG A 926 -20.61 31.97 -18.55
CA ARG A 926 -19.22 32.18 -18.15
C ARG A 926 -18.98 31.73 -16.70
N TYR A 927 -19.86 32.04 -15.75
CA TYR A 927 -19.69 31.63 -14.35
C TYR A 927 -19.64 30.11 -14.23
N HIS A 928 -20.61 29.40 -14.83
CA HIS A 928 -20.66 27.93 -14.83
C HIS A 928 -19.41 27.29 -15.43
N TYR A 929 -18.91 27.83 -16.55
CA TYR A 929 -17.69 27.36 -17.20
C TYR A 929 -16.43 27.58 -16.33
N LEU A 930 -16.29 28.74 -15.68
CA LEU A 930 -15.19 28.98 -14.74
C LEU A 930 -15.23 28.02 -13.55
N GLN A 931 -16.43 27.71 -13.02
CA GLN A 931 -16.61 26.72 -11.96
C GLN A 931 -16.18 25.31 -12.39
N SER A 932 -16.52 24.86 -13.60
CA SER A 932 -16.07 23.55 -14.11
C SER A 932 -14.54 23.48 -14.25
N ILE A 933 -13.91 24.55 -14.75
CA ILE A 933 -12.44 24.63 -14.80
C ILE A 933 -11.83 24.66 -13.38
N LEU A 934 -12.50 25.27 -12.39
CA LEU A 934 -12.02 25.25 -11.00
C LEU A 934 -12.04 23.83 -10.43
N LEU A 935 -13.11 23.06 -10.68
CA LEU A 935 -13.21 21.66 -10.21
C LEU A 935 -12.18 20.76 -10.90
N LEU A 936 -11.87 20.97 -12.18
CA LEU A 936 -10.76 20.29 -12.86
C LEU A 936 -9.39 20.63 -12.24
N LEU A 937 -9.16 21.89 -11.86
CA LEU A 937 -7.92 22.27 -11.16
C LEU A 937 -7.86 21.67 -9.74
N ILE A 938 -8.99 21.52 -9.04
CA ILE A 938 -9.04 20.84 -7.73
C ILE A 938 -8.61 19.38 -7.86
N THR A 939 -9.10 18.64 -8.87
CA THR A 939 -8.68 17.24 -9.09
C THR A 939 -7.21 17.10 -9.52
N LEU A 940 -6.50 18.20 -9.81
CA LEU A 940 -5.08 18.22 -10.17
C LEU A 940 -4.15 18.69 -9.04
N LEU A 941 -4.70 19.18 -7.91
CA LEU A 941 -3.91 19.57 -6.73
C LEU A 941 -3.09 18.41 -6.13
N PRO A 942 -3.59 17.15 -6.02
CA PRO A 942 -2.81 16.05 -5.43
C PRO A 942 -1.47 15.77 -6.13
N PHE A 943 -1.33 16.08 -7.41
CA PHE A 943 -0.07 15.87 -8.17
C PHE A 943 0.92 17.02 -8.04
N ASN A 944 0.49 18.17 -7.49
CA ASN A 944 1.29 19.39 -7.42
C ASN A 944 1.68 19.76 -5.98
N LEU A 945 0.79 19.51 -5.01
CA LEU A 945 1.02 19.88 -3.62
C LEU A 945 2.16 19.09 -2.93
N PRO A 946 2.33 17.76 -3.11
CA PRO A 946 3.38 17.01 -2.42
C PRO A 946 4.78 17.51 -2.78
N ILE A 947 5.07 17.65 -4.08
CA ILE A 947 6.38 18.13 -4.57
C ILE A 947 6.64 19.57 -4.13
N LEU A 948 5.60 20.42 -4.11
CA LEU A 948 5.71 21.78 -3.59
C LEU A 948 6.08 21.81 -2.09
N VAL A 949 5.57 20.87 -1.28
CA VAL A 949 5.95 20.72 0.13
C VAL A 949 7.42 20.30 0.27
N VAL A 950 7.93 19.40 -0.60
CA VAL A 950 9.37 19.06 -0.63
C VAL A 950 10.23 20.29 -0.93
N TRP A 951 9.87 21.10 -1.93
CA TRP A 951 10.63 22.32 -2.26
C TRP A 951 10.60 23.37 -1.14
N ILE A 952 9.44 23.61 -0.52
CA ILE A 952 9.33 24.54 0.63
C ILE A 952 10.19 24.07 1.80
N ARG A 953 10.24 22.75 2.07
CA ARG A 953 11.14 22.16 3.07
C ARG A 953 12.61 22.44 2.69
N ASN A 954 13.03 22.08 1.48
CA ASN A 954 14.44 22.16 1.07
C ASN A 954 14.97 23.62 1.09
N LEU A 955 14.12 24.61 0.81
CA LEU A 955 14.45 26.04 1.03
C LEU A 955 14.72 26.39 2.49
N SER A 956 14.00 25.80 3.46
CA SER A 956 14.21 26.07 4.88
C SER A 956 15.51 25.48 5.45
N VAL A 957 16.10 24.51 4.76
CA VAL A 957 17.43 23.93 5.04
C VAL A 957 18.54 24.65 4.24
N TYR A 958 18.23 25.83 3.67
CA TYR A 958 19.14 26.65 2.85
C TYR A 958 19.72 25.95 1.60
N TRP A 959 19.09 24.88 1.11
CA TRP A 959 19.53 24.20 -0.12
C TRP A 959 18.95 24.86 -1.37
N PHE A 960 19.74 25.72 -2.01
CA PHE A 960 19.29 26.59 -3.12
C PHE A 960 19.58 26.04 -4.53
N VAL A 961 19.97 24.77 -4.69
CA VAL A 961 20.24 24.19 -6.01
C VAL A 961 18.94 24.03 -6.81
N PRO A 962 18.85 24.51 -8.06
CA PRO A 962 17.66 24.35 -8.88
C PRO A 962 17.54 22.91 -9.42
N PHE A 963 16.52 22.19 -8.95
CA PHE A 963 16.19 20.83 -9.39
C PHE A 963 15.86 20.79 -10.89
N SER A 964 16.58 19.96 -11.65
CA SER A 964 16.58 20.04 -13.12
C SER A 964 15.27 19.61 -13.81
N SER A 965 14.40 18.84 -13.16
CA SER A 965 13.13 18.36 -13.71
C SER A 965 11.96 19.34 -13.54
N ASP A 966 11.97 20.11 -12.46
CA ASP A 966 10.77 20.77 -11.91
C ASP A 966 10.62 22.23 -12.38
N HIS A 967 11.60 22.67 -13.17
CA HIS A 967 11.72 24.02 -13.72
C HIS A 967 11.22 24.07 -15.18
N SER A 968 10.45 23.05 -15.59
CA SER A 968 9.86 22.91 -16.92
C SER A 968 8.74 23.93 -17.17
N VAL A 969 9.10 25.05 -17.80
CA VAL A 969 8.15 26.08 -18.25
C VAL A 969 7.03 25.49 -19.13
N PHE A 970 7.33 24.47 -19.94
CA PHE A 970 6.35 23.80 -20.80
C PHE A 970 5.26 23.05 -20.01
N ALA A 971 5.55 22.55 -18.81
CA ALA A 971 4.58 21.87 -17.95
C ALA A 971 3.49 22.82 -17.39
N ILE A 972 3.78 24.12 -17.29
CA ILE A 972 2.89 25.11 -16.63
C ILE A 972 2.40 26.23 -17.54
N ALA A 973 3.10 26.52 -18.63
CA ALA A 973 2.69 27.54 -19.60
C ALA A 973 1.24 27.39 -20.10
N PRO A 974 0.69 26.19 -20.35
CA PRO A 974 -0.72 26.04 -20.73
C PRO A 974 -1.68 26.56 -19.67
N TYR A 975 -1.55 26.14 -18.40
CA TYR A 975 -2.41 26.61 -17.32
C TYR A 975 -2.27 28.12 -17.09
N MET A 976 -1.04 28.64 -17.07
CA MET A 976 -0.78 30.07 -16.85
C MET A 976 -1.42 30.93 -17.95
N LEU A 977 -1.17 30.62 -19.22
CA LEU A 977 -1.76 31.33 -20.35
C LEU A 977 -3.29 31.22 -20.34
N TYR A 978 -3.84 30.06 -19.96
CA TYR A 978 -5.28 29.81 -19.93
C TYR A 978 -5.98 30.54 -18.78
N VAL A 979 -5.45 30.51 -17.55
CA VAL A 979 -5.98 31.30 -16.43
C VAL A 979 -5.88 32.81 -16.74
N GLU A 980 -4.78 33.28 -17.34
CA GLU A 980 -4.67 34.69 -17.73
C GLU A 980 -5.72 35.08 -18.78
N LEU A 981 -5.96 34.21 -19.78
CA LEU A 981 -7.00 34.34 -20.80
C LEU A 981 -8.42 34.38 -20.19
N LEU A 982 -8.68 33.54 -19.19
CA LEU A 982 -9.95 33.50 -18.45
C LEU A 982 -10.17 34.76 -17.61
N THR A 983 -9.13 35.32 -16.98
CA THR A 983 -9.22 36.65 -16.33
C THR A 983 -9.50 37.78 -17.33
N GLY A 984 -9.09 37.59 -18.60
CA GLY A 984 -9.34 38.47 -19.74
C GLY A 984 -10.79 38.54 -20.23
N ARG A 985 -11.76 38.06 -19.41
CA ARG A 985 -13.21 37.99 -19.69
C ARG A 985 -13.64 37.05 -20.84
N LYS A 986 -12.73 36.27 -21.43
CA LYS A 986 -13.05 35.30 -22.49
C LYS A 986 -13.72 34.04 -21.94
N MET A 987 -14.40 33.29 -22.80
CA MET A 987 -15.06 32.01 -22.52
C MET A 987 -14.81 31.07 -23.71
N LEU A 988 -14.78 29.75 -23.45
CA LEU A 988 -14.74 28.70 -24.46
C LEU A 988 -15.58 29.05 -25.69
N PRO A 989 -14.99 29.15 -26.89
CA PRO A 989 -15.75 29.33 -28.12
C PRO A 989 -16.58 28.09 -28.48
N ARG A 990 -17.80 28.27 -29.02
CA ARG A 990 -18.58 27.17 -29.60
C ARG A 990 -17.83 26.54 -30.78
N THR A 991 -17.78 25.21 -30.84
CA THR A 991 -17.10 24.42 -31.87
C THR A 991 -18.08 23.62 -32.73
N SER A 992 -17.86 23.64 -34.05
CA SER A 992 -18.60 22.86 -35.04
C SER A 992 -17.64 22.12 -35.98
N GLY A 993 -18.15 21.08 -36.67
CA GLY A 993 -17.36 20.24 -37.56
C GLY A 993 -16.15 19.59 -36.87
N ILE A 994 -15.02 19.54 -37.57
CA ILE A 994 -13.75 18.92 -37.14
C ILE A 994 -13.32 19.43 -35.75
N SER A 995 -13.46 20.72 -35.46
CA SER A 995 -13.07 21.26 -34.14
C SER A 995 -13.97 20.77 -33.00
N SER A 996 -15.21 20.36 -33.27
CA SER A 996 -16.05 19.68 -32.26
C SER A 996 -15.60 18.23 -32.09
N LEU A 997 -15.35 17.51 -33.19
CA LEU A 997 -14.86 16.12 -33.17
C LEU A 997 -13.56 15.98 -32.36
N VAL A 998 -12.55 16.81 -32.66
CA VAL A 998 -11.26 16.78 -31.93
C VAL A 998 -11.44 17.17 -30.46
N THR A 999 -12.37 18.08 -30.13
CA THR A 999 -12.68 18.39 -28.71
C THR A 999 -13.21 17.17 -27.97
N TYR A 1000 -14.11 16.39 -28.56
CA TYR A 1000 -14.60 15.15 -27.92
C TYR A 1000 -13.54 14.05 -27.92
N LEU A 1001 -12.69 13.95 -28.95
CA LEU A 1001 -11.59 12.98 -29.01
C LEU A 1001 -10.58 13.22 -27.87
N VAL A 1002 -10.16 14.47 -27.63
CA VAL A 1002 -9.26 14.82 -26.52
C VAL A 1002 -9.92 14.54 -25.17
N LEU A 1003 -11.20 14.89 -25.00
CA LEU A 1003 -11.92 14.68 -23.74
C LEU A 1003 -12.16 13.19 -23.42
N TYR A 1004 -12.65 12.40 -24.38
CA TYR A 1004 -12.91 10.98 -24.17
C TYR A 1004 -11.62 10.14 -24.19
N GLY A 1005 -10.60 10.53 -24.97
CA GLY A 1005 -9.27 9.92 -24.91
C GLY A 1005 -8.63 10.09 -23.53
N MET A 1006 -8.74 11.29 -22.93
CA MET A 1006 -8.31 11.53 -21.56
C MET A 1006 -9.10 10.69 -20.53
N VAL A 1007 -10.42 10.51 -20.72
CA VAL A 1007 -11.25 9.64 -19.88
C VAL A 1007 -10.84 8.17 -19.99
N VAL A 1008 -10.61 7.66 -21.21
CA VAL A 1008 -10.17 6.27 -21.44
C VAL A 1008 -8.77 6.04 -20.86
N TYR A 1009 -7.83 6.95 -21.09
CA TYR A 1009 -6.49 6.86 -20.50
C TYR A 1009 -6.54 6.89 -18.96
N ALA A 1010 -7.30 7.82 -18.37
CA ALA A 1010 -7.44 7.91 -16.92
C ALA A 1010 -8.14 6.70 -16.28
N PHE A 1011 -8.97 5.98 -17.04
CA PHE A 1011 -9.64 4.77 -16.60
C PHE A 1011 -8.75 3.51 -16.74
N LEU A 1012 -7.97 3.39 -17.83
CA LEU A 1012 -7.12 2.23 -18.08
C LEU A 1012 -5.76 2.30 -17.40
N TYR A 1013 -5.10 3.46 -17.37
CA TYR A 1013 -3.71 3.60 -16.89
C TYR A 1013 -3.55 4.57 -15.72
N GLY A 1014 -4.60 5.31 -15.36
CA GLY A 1014 -4.53 6.36 -14.33
C GLY A 1014 -4.25 5.87 -12.91
N ILE A 1015 -4.46 4.58 -12.62
CA ILE A 1015 -4.24 4.00 -11.29
C ILE A 1015 -2.75 3.70 -11.07
N LYS A 1016 -2.07 2.98 -11.99
CA LYS A 1016 -0.61 2.78 -11.92
C LYS A 1016 0.18 4.06 -12.24
N TYR A 1017 -0.17 4.76 -13.31
CA TYR A 1017 0.59 5.90 -13.85
C TYR A 1017 -0.05 7.26 -13.51
N THR A 1018 -0.42 7.48 -12.24
CA THR A 1018 -1.26 8.63 -11.85
C THR A 1018 -0.62 10.00 -12.16
N HIS A 1019 0.72 10.12 -12.10
CA HIS A 1019 1.45 11.30 -12.55
C HIS A 1019 1.08 11.74 -13.98
N SER A 1020 0.77 10.79 -14.88
CA SER A 1020 0.45 11.05 -16.30
C SER A 1020 -0.92 11.69 -16.50
N LEU A 1021 -1.77 11.74 -15.48
CA LEU A 1021 -3.05 12.45 -15.51
C LEU A 1021 -2.87 13.98 -15.56
N TYR A 1022 -1.79 14.51 -14.95
CA TYR A 1022 -1.44 15.93 -15.05
C TYR A 1022 -0.99 16.31 -16.46
N PHE A 1023 -0.13 15.50 -17.09
CA PHE A 1023 0.31 15.71 -18.46
C PHE A 1023 -0.85 15.54 -19.47
N SER A 1024 -1.74 14.58 -19.24
CA SER A 1024 -2.96 14.39 -20.03
C SER A 1024 -3.93 15.60 -19.96
N SER A 1025 -4.13 16.18 -18.78
CA SER A 1025 -4.96 17.39 -18.64
C SER A 1025 -4.29 18.63 -19.25
N ASN A 1026 -2.96 18.67 -19.30
CA ASN A 1026 -2.20 19.68 -20.03
C ASN A 1026 -2.53 19.69 -21.54
N VAL A 1027 -2.63 18.52 -22.18
CA VAL A 1027 -3.06 18.39 -23.59
C VAL A 1027 -4.46 18.99 -23.79
N LEU A 1028 -5.38 18.76 -22.85
CA LEU A 1028 -6.70 19.38 -22.87
C LEU A 1028 -6.63 20.92 -22.76
N ILE A 1029 -5.80 21.48 -21.87
CA ILE A 1029 -5.61 22.94 -21.78
C ILE A 1029 -4.98 23.53 -23.04
N ILE A 1030 -3.99 22.86 -23.65
CA ILE A 1030 -3.38 23.26 -24.93
C ILE A 1030 -4.43 23.31 -26.04
N TRP A 1031 -5.30 22.29 -26.14
CA TRP A 1031 -6.40 22.29 -27.10
C TRP A 1031 -7.40 23.44 -26.85
N LEU A 1032 -7.76 23.69 -25.59
CA LEU A 1032 -8.66 24.77 -25.20
C LEU A 1032 -8.05 26.17 -25.49
N LEU A 1033 -6.73 26.32 -25.38
CA LEU A 1033 -5.98 27.51 -25.84
C LEU A 1033 -6.04 27.65 -27.37
N PHE A 1034 -5.77 26.58 -28.12
CA PHE A 1034 -5.80 26.57 -29.58
C PHE A 1034 -7.18 26.99 -30.13
N LEU A 1035 -8.28 26.52 -29.54
CA LEU A 1035 -9.64 26.94 -29.90
C LEU A 1035 -9.85 28.46 -29.78
N HIS A 1036 -9.35 29.08 -28.71
CA HIS A 1036 -9.38 30.53 -28.53
C HIS A 1036 -8.44 31.25 -29.51
N GLY A 1037 -7.26 30.68 -29.77
CA GLY A 1037 -6.29 31.19 -30.74
C GLY A 1037 -6.88 31.28 -32.16
N ARG A 1038 -7.49 30.20 -32.65
CA ARG A 1038 -8.21 30.12 -33.93
C ARG A 1038 -9.31 31.18 -34.07
N GLN A 1039 -10.01 31.52 -32.98
CA GLN A 1039 -11.05 32.56 -33.00
C GLN A 1039 -10.53 34.00 -33.02
N SER A 1040 -9.24 34.24 -32.74
CA SER A 1040 -8.63 35.58 -32.79
C SER A 1040 -8.57 36.16 -34.21
N HIS A 1041 -8.36 37.48 -34.34
CA HIS A 1041 -8.21 38.14 -35.65
C HIS A 1041 -7.06 37.52 -36.49
N HIS A 1042 -5.91 37.27 -35.85
CA HIS A 1042 -4.75 36.67 -36.52
C HIS A 1042 -4.97 35.19 -36.81
N GLY A 1043 -5.58 34.44 -35.87
CA GLY A 1043 -5.97 33.04 -36.09
C GLY A 1043 -6.95 32.87 -37.25
N ARG A 1044 -7.92 33.77 -37.43
CA ARG A 1044 -8.82 33.79 -38.60
C ARG A 1044 -8.09 34.07 -39.91
N LYS A 1045 -7.08 34.96 -39.93
CA LYS A 1045 -6.23 35.19 -41.11
C LYS A 1045 -5.39 33.95 -41.44
N ALA A 1046 -4.70 33.38 -40.45
CA ALA A 1046 -3.89 32.17 -40.62
C ALA A 1046 -4.71 30.96 -41.05
N THR A 1047 -5.91 30.76 -40.49
CA THR A 1047 -6.80 29.64 -40.87
C THR A 1047 -7.30 29.78 -42.31
N ARG A 1048 -7.59 31.01 -42.78
CA ARG A 1048 -7.91 31.25 -44.20
C ARG A 1048 -6.72 30.93 -45.09
N TYR A 1049 -5.56 31.52 -44.81
CA TYR A 1049 -4.32 31.29 -45.55
C TYR A 1049 -3.98 29.78 -45.67
N LEU A 1050 -4.17 29.00 -44.60
CA LEU A 1050 -4.01 27.54 -44.64
C LEU A 1050 -5.04 26.85 -45.54
N LEU A 1051 -6.33 27.20 -45.48
CA LEU A 1051 -7.34 26.63 -46.40
C LEU A 1051 -7.03 27.01 -47.85
N ASP A 1052 -6.64 28.27 -48.09
CA ASP A 1052 -6.36 28.81 -49.41
C ASP A 1052 -5.12 28.16 -50.05
N HIS A 1053 -4.16 27.65 -49.25
CA HIS A 1053 -2.98 26.94 -49.73
C HIS A 1053 -3.10 25.40 -49.72
N LEU A 1054 -3.88 24.80 -48.81
CA LEU A 1054 -4.07 23.35 -48.73
C LEU A 1054 -5.17 22.81 -49.68
N HIS A 1055 -5.92 23.68 -50.35
CA HIS A 1055 -6.84 23.29 -51.45
C HIS A 1055 -6.49 23.92 -52.81
N PRO A 1056 -5.38 23.52 -53.48
CA PRO A 1056 -5.14 23.87 -54.89
C PRO A 1056 -6.22 23.32 -55.85
N PHE A 1057 -6.94 22.26 -55.45
CA PHE A 1057 -7.87 21.52 -56.31
C PHE A 1057 -9.33 21.59 -55.84
N LYS A 1058 -9.98 22.77 -55.91
CA LYS A 1058 -11.45 22.85 -56.08
C LYS A 1058 -12.06 24.18 -56.57
N SER A 1059 -11.44 24.87 -57.54
CA SER A 1059 -12.20 25.82 -58.40
C SER A 1059 -11.54 26.07 -59.76
N LYS A 1060 -11.95 25.30 -60.79
CA LYS A 1060 -11.79 25.63 -62.23
C LYS A 1060 -12.72 24.70 -63.05
N LYS A 1061 -13.98 25.11 -63.19
CA LYS A 1061 -15.08 24.65 -64.10
C LYS A 1061 -16.41 25.06 -63.44
N HIS A 1062 -17.34 25.78 -64.08
CA HIS A 1062 -17.26 26.54 -65.33
C HIS A 1062 -18.07 27.85 -65.18
N SER A 1063 -18.39 28.51 -66.31
CA SER A 1063 -19.23 29.72 -66.40
C SER A 1063 -20.63 29.54 -65.80
#